data_AF-A0A1K2HW84-F1
#
_entry.id   AF-A0A1K2HW84-F1
#
_cell.length_a   1.000
_cell.length_b   1.000
_cell.length_c   1.000
_cell.angle_alpha   90.00
_cell.angle_beta   90.00
_cell.angle_gamma   90.00
#
_symmetry.space_group_name_H-M   'P 1'
#
loop_
_entity.id
_entity.type
_entity.pdbx_description
1 polymer ?
#
loop_
_entity_poly.entity_id
_entity_poly.type
_entity_poly.pdbx_seq_one_letter_code
_entity_poly.pdbx_strand_id
1 'polypeptide(L)'
;MRFSSARAICALVSRFGTDRSGSVALVAAIVLPALLGAAALVGEYGNALLHKAENQRVADLASYAGALAYIENSSEEEMLEAARRIASLNGVDPAAVSAVLVGSPRTEGANAVRVEINTSHPLILAQVLGTGPEVGAAAGAFTELGTASTPGEEEEEAGAGGCIVALAAGGSGITLSGGTSITANDCVVSSNNSLAVPCGTTIRALQVTYNGASPNVGCGGIQKPDGSAGDIKKGETADPLAGNATIAAAVGRMSSVSALTAPAAPAAPSFATTPSGGKAIDFAYNDNSTKAQAIALGCTAAKSGNTWTLTCPNGGTYNFSNVTTGGGINLNFATSGSGTSTYNISGAVSVAGGQTWTFGPGTYNFGGAFTNNSTVTFQGGTLNFLGNFTHSGSSTTLPAGALKVGGNFGLTSYGTATINSSSIHVGGLMSVTGSVSASVAATSLTLRQGLLTDGSAALSVPNATSVQVGATSASCNWDAGTVSICQKGTTITFGASANFQLTAGVYLSGGVTLNMGAADGNSYRFGAASLGAAIKIGGGSKLLMGDATTGVFQMAGNIDGGGGGSCLVIGAATDHDIKGNFTAAGAIWLGNGTYTVTGYFWMGASNGGSATCKGQTISVRGDAVTLVIDGAGVPTTGTCANQSFCVGAGYSNIILSAPSTGSFTDLVIVGPQSTSNSSGATFKEGASGGKFSGAFYYPNGPIQMTGGAGASGGATCMQMIATWISLSGGTSAASECRVGGDLGGGGSGTGTGGSEPVVVLRPRLIQ
;
A
#
# COMPACT_ATOMS: atom_id res chain seq x y z
N MET A 1 -88.26 -3.57 -46.20
CA MET A 1 -87.37 -2.80 -45.30
C MET A 1 -86.09 -3.62 -45.14
N ARG A 2 -85.14 -3.53 -46.09
CA ARG A 2 -84.07 -2.53 -46.22
C ARG A 2 -82.96 -2.64 -45.14
N PHE A 3 -81.95 -3.47 -45.44
CA PHE A 3 -80.51 -3.15 -45.43
C PHE A 3 -79.87 -2.46 -44.19
N SER A 4 -80.39 -2.65 -42.96
CA SER A 4 -79.76 -2.06 -41.76
C SER A 4 -78.72 -2.97 -41.08
N SER A 5 -78.81 -4.29 -41.22
CA SER A 5 -78.01 -5.24 -40.42
C SER A 5 -76.60 -5.49 -40.97
N ALA A 6 -76.44 -5.48 -42.29
CA ALA A 6 -75.16 -5.72 -42.94
C ALA A 6 -74.17 -4.55 -42.73
N ARG A 7 -74.64 -3.29 -42.71
CA ARG A 7 -73.80 -2.12 -42.41
C ARG A 7 -73.32 -2.09 -40.96
N ALA A 8 -74.13 -2.54 -40.01
CA ALA A 8 -73.74 -2.61 -38.60
C ALA A 8 -72.68 -3.69 -38.35
N ILE A 9 -72.80 -4.86 -38.99
CA ILE A 9 -71.81 -5.94 -38.89
C ILE A 9 -70.50 -5.55 -39.60
N CYS A 10 -70.55 -4.94 -40.79
CA CYS A 10 -69.36 -4.41 -41.45
C CYS A 10 -68.67 -3.31 -40.64
N ALA A 11 -69.42 -2.44 -39.96
CA ALA A 11 -68.85 -1.40 -39.10
C ALA A 11 -68.26 -1.97 -37.80
N LEU A 12 -68.80 -3.09 -37.28
CA LEU A 12 -68.26 -3.80 -36.11
C LEU A 12 -66.95 -4.53 -36.47
N VAL A 13 -66.92 -5.17 -37.65
CA VAL A 13 -65.71 -5.85 -38.18
C VAL A 13 -64.64 -4.84 -38.59
N SER A 14 -65.02 -3.69 -39.17
CA SER A 14 -64.05 -2.62 -39.45
C SER A 14 -63.53 -2.00 -38.15
N ARG A 15 -64.37 -1.85 -37.12
CA ARG A 15 -63.94 -1.43 -35.77
C ARG A 15 -62.96 -2.43 -35.17
N PHE A 16 -63.24 -3.73 -35.23
CA PHE A 16 -62.34 -4.78 -34.76
C PHE A 16 -61.00 -4.79 -35.53
N GLY A 17 -61.03 -4.52 -36.84
CA GLY A 17 -59.82 -4.39 -37.66
C GLY A 17 -58.99 -3.13 -37.39
N THR A 18 -59.58 -2.09 -36.79
CA THR A 18 -58.90 -0.84 -36.41
C THR A 18 -58.64 -0.71 -34.90
N ASP A 19 -59.10 -1.65 -34.08
CA ASP A 19 -58.97 -1.58 -32.62
C ASP A 19 -57.57 -2.00 -32.19
N ARG A 20 -56.75 -0.98 -31.86
CA ARG A 20 -55.38 -1.16 -31.35
C ARG A 20 -55.34 -2.07 -30.12
N SER A 21 -56.42 -2.16 -29.35
CA SER A 21 -56.52 -3.01 -28.16
C SER A 21 -56.48 -4.51 -28.51
N GLY A 22 -57.04 -4.90 -29.67
CA GLY A 22 -57.01 -6.28 -30.17
C GLY A 22 -55.63 -6.70 -30.68
N SER A 23 -54.93 -5.79 -31.35
CA SER A 23 -53.53 -6.01 -31.75
C SER A 23 -52.61 -6.12 -30.53
N VAL A 24 -52.82 -5.30 -29.49
CA VAL A 24 -52.09 -5.40 -28.22
C VAL A 24 -52.38 -6.72 -27.52
N ALA A 25 -53.62 -7.21 -27.53
CA ALA A 25 -53.98 -8.51 -26.96
C ALA A 25 -53.32 -9.68 -27.70
N LEU A 26 -53.24 -9.64 -29.04
CA LEU A 26 -52.52 -10.65 -29.84
C LEU A 26 -51.01 -10.63 -29.58
N VAL A 27 -50.40 -9.45 -29.54
CA VAL A 27 -48.97 -9.31 -29.22
C VAL A 27 -48.71 -9.77 -27.79
N ALA A 28 -49.56 -9.40 -26.82
CA ALA A 28 -49.43 -9.87 -25.44
C ALA A 28 -49.62 -11.39 -25.32
N ALA A 29 -50.58 -11.99 -26.03
CA ALA A 29 -50.79 -13.44 -26.02
C ALA A 29 -49.61 -14.23 -26.59
N ILE A 30 -48.86 -13.66 -27.54
CA ILE A 30 -47.66 -14.28 -28.13
C ILE A 30 -46.42 -14.02 -27.26
N VAL A 31 -46.30 -12.82 -26.68
CA VAL A 31 -45.10 -12.41 -25.92
C VAL A 31 -45.12 -12.91 -24.47
N LEU A 32 -46.29 -13.04 -23.85
CA LEU A 32 -46.41 -13.45 -22.44
C LEU A 32 -45.81 -14.84 -22.18
N PRO A 33 -46.05 -15.89 -22.99
CA PRO A 33 -45.39 -17.19 -22.81
C PRO A 33 -43.87 -17.11 -22.97
N ALA A 34 -43.36 -16.28 -23.88
CA ALA A 34 -41.92 -16.08 -24.08
C ALA A 34 -41.27 -15.38 -22.87
N LEU A 35 -41.94 -14.38 -22.28
CA LEU A 35 -41.47 -13.70 -21.08
C LEU A 35 -41.51 -14.61 -19.85
N LEU A 36 -42.57 -15.39 -19.68
CA LEU A 36 -42.68 -16.39 -18.62
C LEU A 36 -41.60 -17.47 -18.77
N GLY A 37 -41.31 -17.89 -20.01
CA GLY A 37 -40.24 -18.82 -20.32
C GLY A 37 -38.85 -18.30 -19.97
N ALA A 38 -38.57 -17.04 -20.32
CA ALA A 38 -37.30 -16.40 -19.96
C ALA A 38 -37.15 -16.25 -18.43
N ALA A 39 -38.22 -15.87 -17.72
CA ALA A 39 -38.20 -15.76 -16.27
C ALA A 39 -38.04 -17.12 -15.57
N ALA A 40 -38.71 -18.17 -16.07
CA ALA A 40 -38.57 -19.54 -15.59
C ALA A 40 -37.14 -20.05 -15.79
N LEU A 41 -36.55 -19.83 -16.97
CA LEU A 41 -35.17 -20.20 -17.25
C LEU A 41 -34.21 -19.48 -16.30
N VAL A 42 -34.29 -18.15 -16.18
CA VAL A 42 -33.36 -17.37 -15.34
C VAL A 42 -33.46 -17.78 -13.86
N GLY A 43 -34.68 -17.96 -13.34
CA GLY A 43 -34.87 -18.32 -11.93
C GLY A 43 -34.44 -19.75 -11.62
N GLU A 44 -34.96 -20.72 -12.38
CA GLU A 44 -34.82 -22.13 -12.02
C GLU A 44 -33.48 -22.72 -12.48
N TYR A 45 -33.01 -22.34 -13.68
CA TYR A 45 -31.66 -22.73 -14.13
C TYR A 45 -30.59 -21.98 -13.33
N GLY A 46 -30.83 -20.72 -12.96
CA GLY A 46 -29.95 -19.97 -12.05
C GLY A 46 -29.82 -20.66 -10.69
N ASN A 47 -30.93 -21.14 -10.12
CA ASN A 47 -30.91 -21.90 -8.87
C ASN A 47 -30.19 -23.26 -9.02
N ALA A 48 -30.41 -23.97 -10.13
CA ALA A 48 -29.69 -25.21 -10.42
C ALA A 48 -28.17 -25.01 -10.55
N LEU A 49 -27.73 -23.89 -11.15
CA LEU A 49 -26.31 -23.54 -11.23
C LEU A 49 -25.72 -23.18 -9.86
N LEU A 50 -26.48 -22.49 -9.00
CA LEU A 50 -26.07 -22.20 -7.63
C LEU A 50 -25.84 -23.50 -6.84
N HIS A 51 -26.80 -24.42 -6.89
CA HIS A 51 -26.64 -25.73 -6.24
C HIS A 51 -25.52 -26.57 -6.85
N LYS A 52 -25.28 -26.47 -8.16
CA LYS A 52 -24.10 -27.08 -8.78
C LYS A 52 -22.80 -26.54 -8.15
N ALA A 53 -22.69 -25.24 -7.92
CA ALA A 53 -21.51 -24.64 -7.27
C ALA A 53 -21.36 -25.06 -5.80
N GLU A 54 -22.46 -25.16 -5.06
CA GLU A 54 -22.46 -25.68 -3.68
C GLU A 54 -22.01 -27.15 -3.65
N ASN A 55 -22.57 -27.99 -4.52
CA ASN A 55 -22.19 -29.40 -4.64
C ASN A 55 -20.73 -29.59 -5.04
N GLN A 56 -20.14 -28.69 -5.85
CA GLN A 56 -18.72 -28.76 -6.17
C GLN A 56 -17.84 -28.56 -4.94
N ARG A 57 -18.16 -27.57 -4.09
CA ARG A 57 -17.45 -27.37 -2.82
C ARG A 57 -17.57 -28.60 -1.91
N VAL A 58 -18.74 -29.23 -1.86
CA VAL A 58 -18.96 -30.45 -1.06
C VAL A 58 -18.21 -31.64 -1.66
N ALA A 59 -18.18 -31.77 -2.98
CA ALA A 59 -17.44 -32.84 -3.67
C ALA A 59 -15.93 -32.73 -3.39
N ASP A 60 -15.36 -31.53 -3.41
CA ASP A 60 -13.94 -31.30 -3.08
C ASP A 60 -13.61 -31.71 -1.63
N LEU A 61 -14.48 -31.36 -0.68
CA LEU A 61 -14.31 -31.75 0.73
C LEU A 61 -14.47 -33.26 0.93
N ALA A 62 -15.45 -33.86 0.25
CA ALA A 62 -15.76 -35.29 0.34
C ALA A 62 -14.68 -36.15 -0.33
N SER A 63 -14.08 -35.72 -1.44
CA SER A 63 -12.98 -36.45 -2.08
C SER A 63 -11.72 -36.43 -1.22
N TYR A 64 -11.47 -35.32 -0.54
CA TYR A 64 -10.36 -35.21 0.41
C TYR A 64 -10.54 -36.12 1.64
N ALA A 65 -11.71 -36.08 2.28
CA ALA A 65 -12.00 -36.94 3.42
C ALA A 65 -12.01 -38.44 3.04
N GLY A 66 -12.54 -38.77 1.86
CA GLY A 66 -12.47 -40.12 1.31
C GLY A 66 -11.03 -40.58 1.07
N ALA A 67 -10.19 -39.71 0.50
CA ALA A 67 -8.77 -40.00 0.31
C ALA A 67 -8.04 -40.26 1.63
N LEU A 68 -8.27 -39.45 2.67
CA LEU A 68 -7.69 -39.67 3.99
C LEU A 68 -8.13 -41.01 4.60
N ALA A 69 -9.43 -41.32 4.56
CA ALA A 69 -9.96 -42.58 5.09
C ALA A 69 -9.42 -43.80 4.32
N TYR A 70 -9.24 -43.68 3.01
CA TYR A 70 -8.62 -44.72 2.19
C TYR A 70 -7.13 -44.90 2.52
N ILE A 71 -6.38 -43.81 2.73
CA ILE A 71 -4.97 -43.86 3.12
C ILE A 71 -4.79 -44.55 4.48
N GLU A 72 -5.68 -44.26 5.43
CA GLU A 72 -5.61 -44.81 6.78
C GLU A 72 -5.99 -46.30 6.83
N ASN A 73 -7.04 -46.71 6.11
CA ASN A 73 -7.65 -48.03 6.29
C ASN A 73 -7.50 -48.98 5.08
N SER A 74 -6.97 -48.48 3.95
CA SER A 74 -6.87 -49.23 2.68
C SER A 74 -8.18 -49.88 2.24
N SER A 75 -9.32 -49.25 2.54
CA SER A 75 -10.67 -49.77 2.33
C SER A 75 -11.51 -48.80 1.51
N GLU A 76 -12.02 -49.27 0.35
CA GLU A 76 -12.95 -48.49 -0.47
C GLU A 76 -14.31 -48.27 0.20
N GLU A 77 -14.72 -49.17 1.11
CA GLU A 77 -15.96 -49.03 1.87
C GLU A 77 -15.88 -47.88 2.87
N GLU A 78 -14.76 -47.78 3.60
CA GLU A 78 -14.54 -46.68 4.56
C GLU A 78 -14.29 -45.34 3.88
N MET A 79 -13.62 -45.36 2.71
CA MET A 79 -13.52 -44.21 1.82
C MET A 79 -14.90 -43.66 1.43
N LEU A 80 -15.81 -44.54 1.00
CA LEU A 80 -17.17 -44.16 0.61
C LEU A 80 -17.96 -43.61 1.80
N GLU A 81 -17.88 -44.25 2.96
CA GLU A 81 -18.58 -43.81 4.17
C GLU A 81 -18.04 -42.47 4.69
N ALA A 82 -16.74 -42.20 4.59
CA ALA A 82 -16.14 -40.91 4.93
C ALA A 82 -16.63 -39.79 3.99
N ALA A 83 -16.62 -40.03 2.68
CA ALA A 83 -17.14 -39.09 1.69
C ALA A 83 -18.64 -38.78 1.94
N ARG A 84 -19.45 -39.80 2.24
CA ARG A 84 -20.88 -39.66 2.55
C ARG A 84 -21.14 -38.91 3.85
N ARG A 85 -20.29 -39.08 4.87
CA ARG A 85 -20.37 -38.35 6.14
C ARG A 85 -20.15 -36.85 5.93
N ILE A 86 -19.18 -36.47 5.12
CA ILE A 86 -18.95 -35.06 4.78
C ILE A 86 -20.09 -34.49 3.93
N ALA A 87 -20.60 -35.27 2.97
CA ALA A 87 -21.73 -34.86 2.14
C ALA A 87 -22.99 -34.59 2.98
N SER A 88 -23.34 -35.50 3.90
CA SER A 88 -24.50 -35.35 4.79
C SER A 88 -24.37 -34.18 5.76
N LEU A 89 -23.17 -33.90 6.29
CA LEU A 89 -22.91 -32.70 7.11
C LEU A 89 -23.15 -31.39 6.34
N ASN A 90 -23.03 -31.43 5.01
CA ASN A 90 -23.27 -30.30 4.12
C ASN A 90 -24.65 -30.33 3.46
N GLY A 91 -25.57 -31.17 3.95
CA GLY A 91 -26.96 -31.23 3.47
C GLY A 91 -27.19 -31.99 2.17
N VAL A 92 -26.20 -32.76 1.70
CA VAL A 92 -26.34 -33.64 0.53
C VAL A 92 -26.72 -35.05 0.99
N ASP A 93 -27.73 -35.65 0.36
CA ASP A 93 -28.16 -37.02 0.64
C ASP A 93 -27.00 -38.01 0.33
N PRO A 94 -26.56 -38.85 1.29
CA PRO A 94 -25.56 -39.90 1.04
C PRO A 94 -25.85 -40.79 -0.17
N ALA A 95 -27.12 -41.01 -0.52
CA ALA A 95 -27.51 -41.78 -1.70
C ALA A 95 -27.14 -41.10 -3.03
N ALA A 96 -26.98 -39.77 -3.03
CA ALA A 96 -26.55 -38.97 -4.18
C ALA A 96 -25.02 -38.93 -4.36
N VAL A 97 -24.26 -39.54 -3.44
CA VAL A 97 -22.79 -39.49 -3.40
C VAL A 97 -22.19 -40.84 -3.74
N SER A 98 -21.27 -40.83 -4.70
CA SER A 98 -20.39 -41.95 -5.01
C SER A 98 -18.93 -41.54 -4.81
N ALA A 99 -18.12 -42.45 -4.27
CA ALA A 99 -16.68 -42.31 -4.16
C ALA A 99 -16.05 -43.60 -4.70
N VAL A 100 -15.13 -43.48 -5.63
CA VAL A 100 -14.46 -44.62 -6.26
C VAL A 100 -12.97 -44.34 -6.41
N LEU A 101 -12.16 -45.39 -6.31
CA LEU A 101 -10.75 -45.33 -6.63
C LEU A 101 -10.57 -45.43 -8.14
N VAL A 102 -9.83 -44.49 -8.72
CA VAL A 102 -9.57 -44.43 -10.17
C VAL A 102 -8.10 -44.08 -10.41
N GLY A 103 -7.62 -44.27 -11.64
CA GLY A 103 -6.33 -43.71 -12.06
C GLY A 103 -6.36 -42.18 -12.00
N SER A 104 -5.30 -41.56 -11.48
CA SER A 104 -5.18 -40.11 -11.41
C SER A 104 -5.19 -39.51 -12.83
N PRO A 105 -6.08 -38.54 -13.11
CA PRO A 105 -6.06 -37.80 -14.38
C PRO A 105 -4.83 -36.89 -14.54
N ARG A 106 -4.06 -36.69 -13.47
CA ARG A 106 -2.88 -35.81 -13.42
C ARG A 106 -1.58 -36.59 -13.62
N THR A 107 -1.48 -37.77 -13.00
CA THR A 107 -0.24 -38.53 -12.90
C THR A 107 -0.50 -39.96 -13.36
N GLU A 108 0.13 -40.35 -14.48
CA GLU A 108 0.05 -41.71 -14.99
C GLU A 108 0.62 -42.70 -13.96
N GLY A 109 -0.15 -43.74 -13.61
CA GLY A 109 0.23 -44.74 -12.62
C GLY A 109 -0.10 -44.41 -11.15
N ALA A 110 -0.55 -43.19 -10.83
CA ALA A 110 -1.05 -42.86 -9.49
C ALA A 110 -2.55 -43.15 -9.35
N ASN A 111 -3.01 -43.43 -8.13
CA ASN A 111 -4.43 -43.59 -7.82
C ASN A 111 -5.03 -42.27 -7.31
N ALA A 112 -6.31 -42.06 -7.52
CA ALA A 112 -7.06 -40.92 -7.02
C ALA A 112 -8.45 -41.36 -6.53
N VAL A 113 -8.93 -40.73 -5.48
CA VAL A 113 -10.33 -40.84 -5.05
C VAL A 113 -11.15 -39.86 -5.86
N ARG A 114 -12.07 -40.38 -6.67
CA ARG A 114 -13.05 -39.58 -7.41
C ARG A 114 -14.36 -39.60 -6.65
N VAL A 115 -14.83 -38.42 -6.24
CA VAL A 115 -16.16 -38.24 -5.67
C VAL A 115 -17.07 -37.57 -6.69
N GLU A 116 -18.26 -38.12 -6.86
CA GLU A 116 -19.31 -37.56 -7.71
C GLU A 116 -20.59 -37.42 -6.88
N ILE A 117 -21.14 -36.20 -6.90
CA ILE A 117 -22.40 -35.83 -6.25
C ILE A 117 -23.41 -35.54 -7.34
N ASN A 118 -24.53 -36.27 -7.36
CA ASN A 118 -25.59 -36.12 -8.34
C ASN A 118 -26.93 -35.83 -7.65
N THR A 119 -27.31 -34.55 -7.63
CA THR A 119 -28.58 -34.10 -7.03
C THR A 119 -29.55 -33.67 -8.12
N SER A 120 -30.86 -33.84 -7.89
CA SER A 120 -31.91 -33.41 -8.81
C SER A 120 -32.67 -32.24 -8.22
N HIS A 121 -32.86 -31.17 -9.00
CA HIS A 121 -33.60 -29.99 -8.61
C HIS A 121 -34.92 -29.91 -9.38
N PRO A 122 -36.06 -29.73 -8.70
CA PRO A 122 -37.35 -29.61 -9.36
C PRO A 122 -37.44 -28.31 -10.16
N LEU A 123 -37.97 -28.41 -11.38
CA LEU A 123 -38.37 -27.29 -12.22
C LEU A 123 -39.87 -27.12 -12.07
N ILE A 124 -40.36 -25.97 -11.61
CA ILE A 124 -41.78 -25.72 -11.33
C ILE A 124 -42.42 -24.90 -12.46
N LEU A 125 -41.77 -23.83 -12.91
CA LEU A 125 -42.27 -22.93 -13.95
C LEU A 125 -41.90 -23.42 -15.36
N ALA A 126 -40.74 -24.04 -15.55
CA ALA A 126 -40.31 -24.52 -16.86
C ALA A 126 -41.23 -25.63 -17.42
N GLN A 127 -41.93 -26.37 -16.56
CA GLN A 127 -42.92 -27.38 -16.97
C GLN A 127 -44.07 -26.80 -17.81
N VAL A 128 -44.40 -25.51 -17.65
CA VAL A 128 -45.43 -24.83 -18.46
C VAL A 128 -45.02 -24.75 -19.94
N LEU A 129 -43.72 -24.84 -20.25
CA LEU A 129 -43.18 -24.89 -21.60
C LEU A 129 -42.96 -26.33 -22.13
N GLY A 130 -43.38 -27.35 -21.37
CA GLY A 130 -43.24 -28.76 -21.76
C GLY A 130 -41.85 -29.37 -21.50
N THR A 131 -41.02 -28.76 -20.65
CA THR A 131 -39.77 -29.38 -20.19
C THR A 131 -40.02 -30.48 -19.15
N GLY A 132 -39.04 -31.34 -18.91
CA GLY A 132 -39.09 -32.32 -17.81
C GLY A 132 -39.24 -31.67 -16.43
N PRO A 133 -39.69 -32.43 -15.41
CA PRO A 133 -40.00 -31.89 -14.09
C PRO A 133 -38.77 -31.58 -13.22
N GLU A 134 -37.58 -32.02 -13.62
CA GLU A 134 -36.34 -31.90 -12.83
C GLU A 134 -35.13 -31.62 -13.74
N VAL A 135 -34.09 -31.02 -13.16
CA VAL A 135 -32.77 -30.85 -13.75
C VAL A 135 -31.70 -31.44 -12.82
N GLY A 136 -30.81 -32.27 -13.36
CA GLY A 136 -29.69 -32.83 -12.62
C GLY A 136 -28.55 -31.82 -12.45
N ALA A 137 -28.01 -31.71 -11.25
CA ALA A 137 -26.80 -30.98 -10.91
C ALA A 137 -25.73 -31.98 -10.46
N ALA A 138 -24.86 -32.37 -11.41
CA ALA A 138 -23.70 -33.22 -11.16
C ALA A 138 -22.46 -32.37 -10.85
N ALA A 139 -21.74 -32.76 -9.80
CA ALA A 139 -20.49 -32.19 -9.32
C ALA A 139 -19.49 -33.32 -9.11
N GLY A 140 -18.22 -33.09 -9.43
CA GLY A 140 -17.19 -34.12 -9.40
C GLY A 140 -15.83 -33.56 -9.04
N ALA A 141 -15.15 -34.23 -8.12
CA ALA A 141 -13.83 -33.88 -7.63
C ALA A 141 -12.90 -35.09 -7.64
N PHE A 142 -11.61 -34.83 -7.79
CA PHE A 142 -10.56 -35.83 -7.73
C PHE A 142 -9.55 -35.42 -6.67
N THR A 143 -9.21 -36.36 -5.79
CA THR A 143 -8.12 -36.22 -4.84
C THR A 143 -7.10 -37.30 -5.13
N GLU A 144 -5.93 -36.92 -5.64
CA GLU A 144 -4.85 -37.85 -5.89
C GLU A 144 -4.33 -38.40 -4.56
N LEU A 145 -4.21 -39.73 -4.48
CA LEU A 145 -3.47 -40.38 -3.41
C LEU A 145 -2.01 -40.23 -3.76
N GLY A 146 -1.28 -39.48 -2.92
CA GLY A 146 0.17 -39.43 -3.02
C GLY A 146 0.69 -40.87 -3.10
N THR A 147 1.45 -41.19 -4.13
CA THR A 147 2.15 -42.46 -4.17
C THR A 147 3.07 -42.46 -2.95
N ALA A 148 2.78 -43.30 -1.97
CA ALA A 148 3.84 -43.86 -1.15
C ALA A 148 4.83 -44.42 -2.17
N SER A 149 5.95 -43.74 -2.36
CA SER A 149 7.00 -44.13 -3.27
C SER A 149 7.30 -45.60 -3.00
N THR A 150 7.05 -46.43 -4.01
CA THR A 150 7.39 -47.85 -4.00
C THR A 150 8.85 -48.00 -3.59
N PRO A 151 9.17 -48.83 -2.57
CA PRO A 151 10.54 -49.07 -2.15
C PRO A 151 11.24 -49.88 -3.24
N GLY A 152 11.96 -49.20 -4.12
CA GLY A 152 12.61 -49.88 -5.23
C GLY A 152 12.99 -48.94 -6.37
N GLU A 153 13.83 -47.97 -6.07
CA GLU A 153 14.97 -47.49 -6.85
C GLU A 153 15.54 -46.30 -6.07
N GLU A 154 16.87 -46.22 -5.96
CA GLU A 154 17.61 -45.38 -5.02
C GLU A 154 17.42 -43.87 -5.30
N GLU A 155 16.32 -43.28 -4.82
CA GLU A 155 16.22 -41.84 -4.54
C GLU A 155 16.01 -41.65 -3.03
N GLU A 156 16.99 -40.97 -2.43
CA GLU A 156 17.11 -40.64 -1.01
C GLU A 156 15.84 -39.92 -0.52
N GLU A 157 15.11 -40.52 0.42
CA GLU A 157 13.95 -39.90 1.08
C GLU A 157 14.30 -38.48 1.53
N ALA A 158 13.73 -37.47 0.87
CA ALA A 158 13.72 -36.11 1.38
C ALA A 158 12.92 -36.11 2.69
N GLY A 159 13.64 -36.16 3.81
CA GLY A 159 13.05 -36.16 5.15
C GLY A 159 12.01 -35.06 5.34
N ALA A 160 10.99 -35.35 6.14
CA ALA A 160 9.94 -34.42 6.57
C ALA A 160 10.49 -32.99 6.71
N GLY A 161 10.06 -32.08 5.82
CA GLY A 161 10.74 -30.81 5.61
C GLY A 161 10.84 -29.96 6.89
N GLY A 162 12.04 -29.45 7.17
CA GLY A 162 12.34 -28.74 8.42
C GLY A 162 11.74 -27.34 8.52
N CYS A 163 11.31 -26.97 9.73
CA CYS A 163 10.93 -25.60 10.07
C CYS A 163 12.14 -24.68 10.22
N ILE A 164 13.27 -25.25 10.63
CA ILE A 164 14.53 -24.56 10.81
C ILE A 164 15.55 -25.34 10.02
N VAL A 165 16.09 -24.73 8.96
CA VAL A 165 17.00 -25.38 8.02
C VAL A 165 18.29 -24.57 7.90
N ALA A 166 19.42 -25.18 8.26
CA ALA A 166 20.76 -24.66 7.99
C ALA A 166 21.37 -25.41 6.80
N LEU A 167 21.53 -24.71 5.67
CA LEU A 167 21.84 -25.28 4.36
C LEU A 167 23.33 -25.57 4.11
N ALA A 168 24.23 -24.90 4.82
CA ALA A 168 25.67 -24.99 4.55
C ALA A 168 26.22 -26.40 4.81
N ALA A 169 26.86 -27.00 3.80
CA ALA A 169 27.56 -28.28 3.91
C ALA A 169 28.96 -28.17 4.56
N GLY A 170 29.50 -26.95 4.69
CA GLY A 170 30.81 -26.68 5.28
C GLY A 170 30.76 -25.54 6.30
N GLY A 171 31.73 -25.48 7.22
CA GLY A 171 31.80 -24.44 8.24
C GLY A 171 30.97 -24.75 9.49
N SER A 172 30.01 -23.90 9.85
CA SER A 172 29.08 -24.10 10.98
C SER A 172 27.67 -24.44 10.50
N GLY A 173 26.94 -25.25 11.27
CA GLY A 173 25.53 -25.57 11.02
C GLY A 173 24.59 -24.76 11.93
N ILE A 174 24.03 -25.42 12.95
CA ILE A 174 23.26 -24.77 14.02
C ILE A 174 24.11 -24.72 15.29
N THR A 175 24.35 -23.52 15.82
CA THR A 175 25.20 -23.32 17.01
C THR A 175 24.45 -22.58 18.12
N LEU A 176 24.31 -23.23 19.28
CA LEU A 176 23.70 -22.68 20.48
C LEU A 176 24.75 -22.38 21.57
N SER A 177 24.55 -21.30 22.35
CA SER A 177 25.42 -20.98 23.49
C SER A 177 24.75 -20.08 24.52
N GLY A 178 25.10 -20.22 25.80
CA GLY A 178 24.70 -19.27 26.84
C GLY A 178 23.19 -19.21 27.12
N GLY A 179 22.54 -20.35 27.38
CA GLY A 179 21.14 -20.36 27.85
C GLY A 179 20.07 -20.34 26.76
N THR A 180 20.41 -20.66 25.51
CA THR A 180 19.53 -20.46 24.35
C THR A 180 18.60 -21.63 24.08
N SER A 181 17.46 -21.34 23.44
CA SER A 181 16.47 -22.36 23.11
C SER A 181 15.90 -22.22 21.69
N ILE A 182 15.69 -23.37 21.05
CA ILE A 182 14.91 -23.53 19.83
C ILE A 182 13.69 -24.38 20.18
N THR A 183 12.49 -23.90 19.84
CA THR A 183 11.23 -24.64 19.97
C THR A 183 10.61 -24.84 18.59
N ALA A 184 10.46 -26.10 18.20
CA ALA A 184 9.88 -26.53 16.93
C ALA A 184 8.99 -27.76 17.14
N ASN A 185 7.97 -27.60 18.00
CA ASN A 185 7.19 -28.73 18.51
C ASN A 185 6.53 -29.58 17.42
N ASP A 186 6.20 -28.96 16.28
CA ASP A 186 5.37 -29.57 15.24
C ASP A 186 6.19 -29.93 13.98
N CYS A 187 7.53 -29.93 14.06
CA CYS A 187 8.37 -30.14 12.88
C CYS A 187 9.84 -30.48 13.17
N VAL A 188 10.60 -30.63 12.08
CA VAL A 188 12.01 -31.03 12.09
C VAL A 188 12.94 -29.81 12.13
N VAL A 189 14.06 -29.95 12.84
CA VAL A 189 15.19 -29.01 12.79
C VAL A 189 16.34 -29.68 12.03
N SER A 190 16.82 -29.05 10.96
CA SER A 190 17.74 -29.66 10.01
C SER A 190 19.01 -28.85 9.85
N SER A 191 20.15 -29.52 9.80
CA SER A 191 21.43 -28.89 9.47
C SER A 191 22.24 -29.77 8.52
N ASN A 192 22.66 -29.22 7.38
CA ASN A 192 23.59 -29.91 6.47
C ASN A 192 25.03 -29.97 7.00
N ASN A 193 25.24 -29.68 8.28
CA ASN A 193 26.53 -29.73 8.96
C ASN A 193 26.31 -30.13 10.44
N SER A 194 27.36 -30.09 11.26
CA SER A 194 27.26 -30.39 12.70
C SER A 194 26.39 -29.37 13.45
N LEU A 195 25.71 -29.85 14.50
CA LEU A 195 24.98 -29.04 15.45
C LEU A 195 25.73 -29.00 16.79
N ALA A 196 25.77 -27.82 17.43
CA ALA A 196 26.31 -27.64 18.76
C ALA A 196 25.20 -27.24 19.74
N VAL A 197 24.89 -28.13 20.69
CA VAL A 197 23.89 -27.96 21.75
C VAL A 197 24.56 -28.19 23.12
N PRO A 198 25.40 -27.26 23.62
CA PRO A 198 26.07 -27.40 24.91
C PRO A 198 25.09 -27.47 26.09
N CYS A 199 25.56 -27.93 27.25
CA CYS A 199 24.77 -27.92 28.48
C CYS A 199 24.21 -26.52 28.78
N GLY A 200 22.92 -26.46 29.13
CA GLY A 200 22.19 -25.20 29.34
C GLY A 200 21.57 -24.61 28.07
N THR A 201 21.67 -25.29 26.92
CA THR A 201 20.93 -24.93 25.70
C THR A 201 19.94 -26.04 25.33
N THR A 202 18.90 -25.74 24.54
CA THR A 202 17.87 -26.73 24.20
C THR A 202 17.35 -26.59 22.77
N ILE A 203 17.17 -27.72 22.08
CA ILE A 203 16.37 -27.84 20.86
C ILE A 203 15.22 -28.79 21.19
N ARG A 204 13.98 -28.30 21.11
CA ARG A 204 12.79 -29.14 21.23
C ARG A 204 12.14 -29.27 19.85
N ALA A 205 12.13 -30.47 19.27
CA ALA A 205 11.64 -30.70 17.91
C ALA A 205 11.07 -32.12 17.75
N LEU A 206 10.26 -32.37 16.71
CA LEU A 206 9.83 -33.73 16.37
C LEU A 206 11.02 -34.63 16.04
N GLN A 207 11.99 -34.07 15.31
CA GLN A 207 13.24 -34.71 14.93
C GLN A 207 14.32 -33.66 14.67
N VAL A 208 15.59 -34.06 14.82
CA VAL A 208 16.74 -33.28 14.39
C VAL A 208 17.53 -34.06 13.34
N THR A 209 17.78 -33.45 12.18
CA THR A 209 18.63 -34.03 11.13
C THR A 209 19.99 -33.31 11.04
N TYR A 210 21.05 -34.07 10.75
CA TYR A 210 22.39 -33.53 10.54
C TYR A 210 23.10 -34.16 9.33
N ASN A 211 23.92 -33.41 8.61
CA ASN A 211 24.76 -33.94 7.52
C ASN A 211 26.24 -33.53 7.64
N GLY A 212 26.80 -33.64 8.84
CA GLY A 212 28.21 -33.34 9.10
C GLY A 212 28.83 -34.24 10.15
N ALA A 213 29.70 -33.68 10.99
CA ALA A 213 30.15 -34.34 12.20
C ALA A 213 28.98 -34.56 13.16
N SER A 214 29.03 -35.64 13.95
CA SER A 214 27.99 -35.96 14.93
C SER A 214 27.71 -34.77 15.87
N PRO A 215 26.44 -34.47 16.16
CA PRO A 215 26.08 -33.33 17.02
C PRO A 215 26.73 -33.41 18.41
N ASN A 216 27.19 -32.27 18.92
CA ASN A 216 27.63 -32.15 20.30
C ASN A 216 26.42 -31.85 21.19
N VAL A 217 25.83 -32.88 21.80
CA VAL A 217 24.63 -32.78 22.65
C VAL A 217 25.03 -32.86 24.13
N GLY A 218 25.17 -31.70 24.76
CA GLY A 218 25.42 -31.58 26.19
C GLY A 218 24.13 -31.74 27.00
N CYS A 219 24.19 -32.52 28.08
CA CYS A 219 23.13 -32.61 29.09
C CYS A 219 21.73 -32.96 28.55
N GLY A 220 21.62 -33.72 27.45
CA GLY A 220 20.33 -34.07 26.85
C GLY A 220 19.58 -32.88 26.26
N GLY A 221 20.30 -31.88 25.74
CA GLY A 221 19.70 -30.65 25.22
C GLY A 221 18.84 -30.80 23.96
N ILE A 222 18.81 -31.97 23.30
CA ILE A 222 17.87 -32.23 22.20
C ILE A 222 16.72 -33.10 22.72
N GLN A 223 15.50 -32.60 22.59
CA GLN A 223 14.29 -33.16 23.20
C GLN A 223 13.14 -33.23 22.19
N LYS A 224 12.24 -34.20 22.41
CA LYS A 224 10.92 -34.24 21.75
C LYS A 224 9.95 -33.25 22.41
N PRO A 225 8.79 -32.94 21.79
CA PRO A 225 7.81 -32.02 22.37
C PRO A 225 7.29 -32.44 23.74
N ASP A 226 7.26 -33.74 24.02
CA ASP A 226 6.88 -34.33 25.32
C ASP A 226 7.99 -34.26 26.39
N GLY A 227 9.16 -33.71 26.06
CA GLY A 227 10.33 -33.59 26.93
C GLY A 227 11.22 -34.83 27.00
N SER A 228 10.89 -35.91 26.28
CA SER A 228 11.75 -37.09 26.15
C SER A 228 12.96 -36.82 25.26
N ALA A 229 13.93 -37.76 25.22
CA ALA A 229 15.12 -37.61 24.41
C ALA A 229 14.78 -37.45 22.91
N GLY A 230 15.40 -36.47 22.26
CA GLY A 230 15.17 -36.15 20.85
C GLY A 230 15.56 -37.28 19.89
N ASP A 231 14.84 -37.38 18.78
CA ASP A 231 15.20 -38.25 17.66
C ASP A 231 16.25 -37.54 16.78
N ILE A 232 17.46 -38.09 16.69
CA ILE A 232 18.57 -37.49 15.95
C ILE A 232 18.95 -38.43 14.81
N LYS A 233 18.82 -37.96 13.56
CA LYS A 233 19.13 -38.75 12.36
C LYS A 233 20.17 -38.06 11.49
N LYS A 234 21.04 -38.85 10.87
CA LYS A 234 21.95 -38.34 9.85
C LYS A 234 21.23 -38.36 8.50
N GLY A 235 21.24 -37.25 7.77
CA GLY A 235 20.61 -37.15 6.46
C GLY A 235 20.77 -35.74 5.88
N GLU A 236 20.91 -35.66 4.56
CA GLU A 236 20.93 -34.39 3.85
C GLU A 236 19.54 -33.75 3.85
N THR A 237 19.50 -32.42 3.87
CA THR A 237 18.26 -31.65 3.77
C THR A 237 18.37 -30.69 2.60
N ALA A 238 17.55 -30.91 1.56
CA ALA A 238 17.44 -30.01 0.43
C ALA A 238 16.82 -28.66 0.85
N ASP A 239 17.13 -27.60 0.11
CA ASP A 239 16.48 -26.30 0.28
C ASP A 239 15.03 -26.36 -0.25
N PRO A 240 14.00 -26.22 0.60
CA PRO A 240 12.61 -26.33 0.18
C PRO A 240 12.12 -25.15 -0.69
N LEU A 241 12.89 -24.06 -0.77
CA LEU A 241 12.56 -22.87 -1.56
C LEU A 241 13.54 -22.64 -2.73
N ALA A 242 14.49 -23.55 -2.95
CA ALA A 242 15.37 -23.49 -4.11
C ALA A 242 14.56 -23.55 -5.42
N GLY A 243 14.90 -22.66 -6.36
CA GLY A 243 14.22 -22.59 -7.66
C GLY A 243 12.77 -22.09 -7.62
N ASN A 244 12.29 -21.59 -6.47
CA ASN A 244 10.93 -21.07 -6.36
C ASN A 244 10.69 -19.90 -7.34
N ALA A 245 9.69 -20.05 -8.22
CA ALA A 245 9.40 -19.10 -9.29
C ALA A 245 8.97 -17.71 -8.77
N THR A 246 8.28 -17.63 -7.63
CA THR A 246 7.90 -16.35 -7.02
C THR A 246 9.14 -15.61 -6.52
N ILE A 247 10.04 -16.31 -5.82
CA ILE A 247 11.31 -15.71 -5.36
C ILE A 247 12.13 -15.24 -6.57
N ALA A 248 12.23 -16.05 -7.63
CA ALA A 248 12.92 -15.66 -8.86
C ALA A 248 12.30 -14.42 -9.52
N ALA A 249 10.97 -14.30 -9.57
CA ALA A 249 10.28 -13.12 -10.09
C ALA A 249 10.55 -11.88 -9.24
N ALA A 250 10.54 -12.03 -7.91
CA ALA A 250 10.85 -10.96 -6.97
C ALA A 250 12.28 -10.44 -7.12
N VAL A 251 13.25 -11.34 -7.29
CA VAL A 251 14.64 -10.99 -7.61
C VAL A 251 14.75 -10.32 -8.98
N GLY A 252 14.02 -10.81 -9.99
CA GLY A 252 13.98 -10.18 -11.32
C GLY A 252 13.56 -8.71 -11.25
N ARG A 253 12.62 -8.39 -10.35
CA ARG A 253 12.18 -7.02 -10.08
C ARG A 253 13.30 -6.09 -9.59
N MET A 254 14.32 -6.60 -8.88
CA MET A 254 15.44 -5.78 -8.36
C MET A 254 16.16 -4.99 -9.44
N SER A 255 16.27 -5.53 -10.66
CA SER A 255 16.87 -4.81 -11.79
C SER A 255 16.10 -3.54 -12.17
N SER A 256 14.76 -3.60 -12.11
CA SER A 256 13.90 -2.44 -12.36
C SER A 256 13.95 -1.42 -11.21
N VAL A 257 14.00 -1.89 -9.96
CA VAL A 257 14.07 -1.01 -8.78
C VAL A 257 15.42 -0.29 -8.72
N SER A 258 16.53 -0.99 -8.97
CA SER A 258 17.86 -0.38 -9.04
C SER A 258 18.00 0.63 -10.18
N ALA A 259 17.18 0.54 -11.23
CA ALA A 259 17.11 1.50 -12.32
C ALA A 259 16.24 2.73 -12.03
N LEU A 260 15.52 2.79 -10.91
CA LEU A 260 14.68 3.95 -10.58
C LEU A 260 15.48 5.26 -10.58
N THR A 261 14.87 6.30 -11.11
CA THR A 261 15.41 7.66 -11.17
C THR A 261 14.45 8.65 -10.52
N ALA A 262 15.01 9.76 -10.04
CA ALA A 262 14.23 10.84 -9.47
C ALA A 262 13.33 11.49 -10.55
N PRO A 263 12.09 11.90 -10.20
CA PRO A 263 11.27 12.72 -11.10
C PRO A 263 11.98 14.02 -11.49
N ALA A 264 11.83 14.44 -12.75
CA ALA A 264 12.39 15.70 -13.21
C ALA A 264 11.80 16.90 -12.44
N ALA A 265 12.62 17.92 -12.22
CA ALA A 265 12.15 19.17 -11.61
C ALA A 265 11.05 19.82 -12.46
N PRO A 266 9.96 20.33 -11.86
CA PRO A 266 8.92 21.00 -12.62
C PRO A 266 9.45 22.20 -13.39
N ALA A 267 8.90 22.44 -14.59
CA ALA A 267 9.23 23.61 -15.39
C ALA A 267 8.83 24.91 -14.66
N ALA A 268 9.51 26.01 -14.95
CA ALA A 268 9.12 27.32 -14.44
C ALA A 268 7.77 27.75 -15.04
N PRO A 269 6.93 28.50 -14.30
CA PRO A 269 5.69 29.04 -14.85
C PRO A 269 5.98 29.98 -16.01
N SER A 270 5.16 29.90 -17.05
CA SER A 270 5.19 30.85 -18.17
C SER A 270 4.26 32.04 -17.91
N PHE A 271 4.74 33.22 -18.28
CA PHE A 271 4.05 34.50 -18.16
C PHE A 271 3.89 35.16 -19.52
N ALA A 272 2.78 35.86 -19.72
CA ALA A 272 2.68 36.84 -20.80
C ALA A 272 3.58 38.03 -20.47
N THR A 273 4.17 38.67 -21.48
CA THR A 273 4.98 39.87 -21.27
C THR A 273 4.09 41.01 -20.75
N THR A 274 4.41 41.53 -19.56
CA THR A 274 3.75 42.73 -19.06
C THR A 274 4.18 43.92 -19.94
N PRO A 275 3.26 44.64 -20.60
CA PRO A 275 3.62 45.75 -21.48
C PRO A 275 4.43 46.84 -20.75
N SER A 276 5.54 47.29 -21.35
CA SER A 276 6.27 48.47 -20.89
C SER A 276 5.56 49.74 -21.40
N GLY A 277 5.32 50.73 -20.53
CA GLY A 277 4.65 51.99 -20.90
C GLY A 277 3.32 52.30 -20.20
N GLY A 278 3.06 51.74 -19.02
CA GLY A 278 1.90 52.08 -18.20
C GLY A 278 1.97 53.48 -17.55
N LYS A 279 0.86 53.94 -16.96
CA LYS A 279 0.80 55.21 -16.22
C LYS A 279 0.80 54.99 -14.71
N ALA A 280 1.38 55.89 -13.94
CA ALA A 280 1.42 55.78 -12.48
C ALA A 280 0.11 56.30 -11.87
N ILE A 281 -0.32 55.67 -10.78
CA ILE A 281 -1.42 56.17 -9.95
C ILE A 281 -1.00 56.13 -8.48
N ASP A 282 -1.21 57.25 -7.80
CA ASP A 282 -0.99 57.41 -6.37
C ASP A 282 -2.32 57.74 -5.69
N PHE A 283 -2.78 56.85 -4.82
CA PHE A 283 -3.96 57.03 -3.99
C PHE A 283 -3.58 57.83 -2.75
N ALA A 284 -3.56 59.16 -2.92
CA ALA A 284 -3.08 60.10 -1.92
C ALA A 284 -4.22 60.79 -1.16
N TYR A 285 -3.85 61.65 -0.21
CA TYR A 285 -4.79 62.56 0.44
C TYR A 285 -5.25 63.71 -0.48
N ASN A 286 -4.49 64.00 -1.55
CA ASN A 286 -4.89 64.96 -2.58
C ASN A 286 -5.81 64.29 -3.61
N ASP A 287 -7.10 64.56 -3.50
CA ASP A 287 -8.12 63.98 -4.37
C ASP A 287 -7.97 64.37 -5.85
N ASN A 288 -7.51 65.60 -6.14
CA ASN A 288 -7.46 66.11 -7.50
C ASN A 288 -6.40 65.37 -8.33
N SER A 289 -5.23 65.09 -7.75
CA SER A 289 -4.17 64.36 -8.44
C SER A 289 -4.56 62.91 -8.71
N THR A 290 -5.13 62.21 -7.72
CA THR A 290 -5.55 60.81 -7.89
C THR A 290 -6.66 60.67 -8.95
N LYS A 291 -7.64 61.57 -8.94
CA LYS A 291 -8.73 61.58 -9.95
C LYS A 291 -8.18 61.84 -11.36
N ALA A 292 -7.28 62.80 -11.53
CA ALA A 292 -6.65 63.08 -12.83
C ALA A 292 -5.83 61.90 -13.35
N GLN A 293 -5.07 61.22 -12.47
CA GLN A 293 -4.32 60.02 -12.82
C GLN A 293 -5.23 58.86 -13.24
N ALA A 294 -6.33 58.63 -12.52
CA ALA A 294 -7.32 57.62 -12.88
C ALA A 294 -7.94 57.87 -14.26
N ILE A 295 -8.31 59.12 -14.57
CA ILE A 295 -8.83 59.49 -15.90
C ILE A 295 -7.79 59.24 -16.98
N ALA A 296 -6.51 59.57 -16.73
CA ALA A 296 -5.43 59.33 -17.67
C ALA A 296 -5.21 57.84 -17.98
N LEU A 297 -5.62 56.94 -17.08
CA LEU A 297 -5.62 55.49 -17.21
C LEU A 297 -6.91 54.93 -17.88
N GLY A 298 -7.88 55.78 -18.20
CA GLY A 298 -9.19 55.36 -18.71
C GLY A 298 -10.14 54.81 -17.62
N CYS A 299 -9.88 55.16 -16.35
CA CYS A 299 -10.66 54.76 -15.19
C CYS A 299 -11.20 56.00 -14.44
N THR A 300 -11.97 55.76 -13.38
CA THR A 300 -12.47 56.79 -12.46
C THR A 300 -12.08 56.43 -11.03
N ALA A 301 -11.89 57.42 -10.17
CA ALA A 301 -11.58 57.20 -8.75
C ALA A 301 -12.49 58.06 -7.86
N ALA A 302 -13.03 57.46 -6.80
CA ALA A 302 -13.86 58.12 -5.80
C ALA A 302 -13.34 57.80 -4.39
N LYS A 303 -13.42 58.77 -3.47
CA LYS A 303 -12.96 58.61 -2.09
C LYS A 303 -14.14 58.73 -1.12
N SER A 304 -14.24 57.79 -0.18
CA SER A 304 -15.18 57.83 0.93
C SER A 304 -14.42 57.55 2.23
N GLY A 305 -14.35 58.56 3.11
CA GLY A 305 -13.44 58.54 4.26
C GLY A 305 -11.99 58.29 3.84
N ASN A 306 -11.36 57.27 4.41
CA ASN A 306 -9.99 56.84 4.06
C ASN A 306 -9.93 55.78 2.95
N THR A 307 -11.04 55.49 2.27
CA THR A 307 -11.10 54.44 1.25
C THR A 307 -11.22 55.04 -0.14
N TRP A 308 -10.26 54.72 -1.01
CA TRP A 308 -10.34 54.99 -2.44
C TRP A 308 -11.02 53.82 -3.17
N THR A 309 -11.89 54.13 -4.13
CA THR A 309 -12.49 53.15 -5.05
C THR A 309 -12.11 53.52 -6.47
N LEU A 310 -11.31 52.68 -7.12
CA LEU A 310 -10.97 52.78 -8.55
C LEU A 310 -11.98 51.95 -9.35
N THR A 311 -12.62 52.55 -10.35
CA THR A 311 -13.54 51.85 -11.26
C THR A 311 -13.08 52.02 -12.70
N CYS A 312 -12.89 50.91 -13.39
CA CYS A 312 -12.48 50.89 -14.79
C CYS A 312 -13.59 50.23 -15.63
N PRO A 313 -13.78 50.63 -16.90
CA PRO A 313 -14.71 49.94 -17.81
C PRO A 313 -14.47 48.42 -17.90
N ASN A 314 -15.54 47.67 -18.16
CA ASN A 314 -15.47 46.21 -18.20
C ASN A 314 -14.85 45.70 -19.52
N GLY A 315 -14.02 44.65 -19.42
CA GLY A 315 -13.40 43.99 -20.59
C GLY A 315 -12.20 44.73 -21.19
N GLY A 316 -11.70 45.78 -20.51
CA GLY A 316 -10.52 46.53 -20.95
C GLY A 316 -9.20 45.94 -20.45
N THR A 317 -8.10 46.39 -21.07
CA THR A 317 -6.73 46.16 -20.62
C THR A 317 -6.15 47.47 -20.07
N TYR A 318 -5.73 47.46 -18.81
CA TYR A 318 -5.26 48.64 -18.09
C TYR A 318 -3.80 48.45 -17.68
N ASN A 319 -2.94 49.38 -18.12
CA ASN A 319 -1.49 49.30 -17.89
C ASN A 319 -1.04 50.38 -16.90
N PHE A 320 -0.59 49.94 -15.74
CA PHE A 320 -0.09 50.76 -14.65
C PHE A 320 1.43 50.63 -14.57
N SER A 321 2.14 51.75 -14.50
CA SER A 321 3.58 51.72 -14.22
C SER A 321 3.88 51.52 -12.74
N ASN A 322 3.12 52.18 -11.86
CA ASN A 322 3.21 52.04 -10.42
C ASN A 322 1.84 52.27 -9.77
N VAL A 323 1.57 51.56 -8.67
CA VAL A 323 0.35 51.71 -7.86
C VAL A 323 0.75 51.91 -6.41
N THR A 324 0.53 53.12 -5.87
CA THR A 324 0.90 53.49 -4.50
C THR A 324 -0.29 54.04 -3.72
N THR A 325 -0.21 53.98 -2.39
CA THR A 325 -1.20 54.56 -1.47
C THR A 325 -0.49 55.34 -0.37
N GLY A 326 -1.09 56.45 0.08
CA GLY A 326 -0.68 57.12 1.31
C GLY A 326 -0.93 56.27 2.57
N GLY A 327 -0.26 56.60 3.67
CA GLY A 327 -0.42 55.88 4.95
C GLY A 327 -1.87 55.89 5.46
N GLY A 328 -2.36 54.72 5.89
CA GLY A 328 -3.72 54.54 6.43
C GLY A 328 -4.86 54.58 5.41
N ILE A 329 -4.55 54.64 4.11
CA ILE A 329 -5.52 54.60 3.03
C ILE A 329 -5.88 53.17 2.66
N ASN A 330 -7.18 52.88 2.57
CA ASN A 330 -7.75 51.64 2.05
C ASN A 330 -8.02 51.78 0.54
N LEU A 331 -8.01 50.65 -0.17
CA LEU A 331 -8.18 50.63 -1.62
C LEU A 331 -9.16 49.55 -2.08
N ASN A 332 -10.23 49.96 -2.75
CA ASN A 332 -11.11 49.10 -3.54
C ASN A 332 -10.71 49.24 -5.02
N PHE A 333 -9.94 48.29 -5.53
CA PHE A 333 -9.43 48.29 -6.89
C PHE A 333 -10.36 47.51 -7.82
N ALA A 334 -11.14 48.21 -8.62
CA ALA A 334 -12.04 47.66 -9.64
C ALA A 334 -13.01 46.59 -9.10
N THR A 335 -13.57 46.80 -7.89
CA THR A 335 -14.44 45.82 -7.21
C THR A 335 -15.74 45.52 -7.95
N SER A 336 -16.21 46.41 -8.82
CA SER A 336 -17.36 46.21 -9.72
C SER A 336 -16.96 45.76 -11.13
N GLY A 337 -15.70 45.35 -11.32
CA GLY A 337 -15.12 44.96 -12.61
C GLY A 337 -15.66 43.64 -13.17
N SER A 338 -15.08 43.22 -14.29
CA SER A 338 -15.39 41.96 -14.99
C SER A 338 -14.20 41.02 -14.98
N GLY A 339 -14.44 39.71 -14.91
CA GLY A 339 -13.40 38.68 -15.05
C GLY A 339 -12.64 38.71 -16.39
N THR A 340 -13.19 39.39 -17.40
CA THR A 340 -12.54 39.59 -18.72
C THR A 340 -11.57 40.78 -18.74
N SER A 341 -11.56 41.63 -17.71
CA SER A 341 -10.63 42.76 -17.62
C SER A 341 -9.21 42.28 -17.28
N THR A 342 -8.20 42.93 -17.85
CA THR A 342 -6.78 42.66 -17.58
C THR A 342 -6.11 43.88 -16.96
N TYR A 343 -5.42 43.68 -15.84
CA TYR A 343 -4.71 44.72 -15.11
C TYR A 343 -3.22 44.39 -15.06
N ASN A 344 -2.42 45.14 -15.80
CA ASN A 344 -0.98 44.99 -15.88
C ASN A 344 -0.30 46.04 -15.00
N ILE A 345 0.43 45.63 -13.98
CA ILE A 345 1.12 46.53 -13.04
C ILE A 345 2.61 46.23 -13.13
N SER A 346 3.40 47.07 -13.79
CA SER A 346 4.82 46.78 -14.02
C SER A 346 5.68 46.98 -12.75
N GLY A 347 5.32 47.95 -11.92
CA GLY A 347 6.03 48.29 -10.68
C GLY A 347 5.80 47.28 -9.56
N ALA A 348 6.62 47.37 -8.51
CA ALA A 348 6.39 46.63 -7.28
C ALA A 348 5.15 47.18 -6.55
N VAL A 349 4.41 46.30 -5.88
CA VAL A 349 3.24 46.66 -5.08
C VAL A 349 3.51 46.32 -3.62
N SER A 350 3.29 47.28 -2.73
CA SER A 350 3.46 47.10 -1.30
C SER A 350 2.23 47.62 -0.56
N VAL A 351 1.60 46.75 0.22
CA VAL A 351 0.47 47.09 1.10
C VAL A 351 1.00 47.24 2.51
N ALA A 352 0.95 48.46 3.04
CA ALA A 352 1.49 48.79 4.36
C ALA A 352 0.56 48.32 5.48
N GLY A 353 1.10 48.18 6.69
CA GLY A 353 0.33 47.81 7.88
C GLY A 353 -0.83 48.77 8.16
N GLY A 354 -1.98 48.23 8.57
CA GLY A 354 -3.19 49.00 8.87
C GLY A 354 -4.03 49.39 7.66
N GLN A 355 -3.72 48.86 6.47
CA GLN A 355 -4.48 49.08 5.24
C GLN A 355 -5.28 47.84 4.84
N THR A 356 -6.42 48.06 4.18
CA THR A 356 -7.21 47.00 3.55
C THR A 356 -7.33 47.27 2.06
N TRP A 357 -6.87 46.32 1.25
CA TRP A 357 -6.97 46.38 -0.20
C TRP A 357 -7.85 45.26 -0.71
N THR A 358 -8.86 45.62 -1.51
CA THR A 358 -9.78 44.67 -2.16
C THR A 358 -9.70 44.85 -3.65
N PHE A 359 -9.30 43.81 -4.37
CA PHE A 359 -9.30 43.74 -5.82
C PHE A 359 -10.56 43.03 -6.30
N GLY A 360 -11.22 43.58 -7.31
CA GLY A 360 -12.34 42.93 -7.97
C GLY A 360 -11.94 41.71 -8.82
N PRO A 361 -12.87 41.18 -9.62
CA PRO A 361 -12.58 40.10 -10.54
C PRO A 361 -11.74 40.59 -11.73
N GLY A 362 -10.79 39.78 -12.19
CA GLY A 362 -10.00 40.07 -13.40
C GLY A 362 -8.75 39.22 -13.53
N THR A 363 -7.96 39.49 -14.57
CA THR A 363 -6.60 38.96 -14.71
C THR A 363 -5.61 40.00 -14.24
N TYR A 364 -4.85 39.71 -13.18
CA TYR A 364 -3.86 40.62 -12.61
C TYR A 364 -2.44 40.14 -12.90
N ASN A 365 -1.67 40.96 -13.60
CA ASN A 365 -0.27 40.70 -13.96
C ASN A 365 0.64 41.69 -13.24
N PHE A 366 1.35 41.23 -12.22
CA PHE A 366 2.32 42.02 -11.46
C PHE A 366 3.73 41.74 -11.98
N GLY A 367 4.35 42.75 -12.59
CA GLY A 367 5.71 42.71 -13.11
C GLY A 367 6.77 42.77 -12.01
N GLY A 368 6.50 43.50 -10.92
CA GLY A 368 7.37 43.60 -9.76
C GLY A 368 7.02 42.62 -8.63
N ALA A 369 7.73 42.72 -7.51
CA ALA A 369 7.38 41.99 -6.28
C ALA A 369 6.07 42.53 -5.68
N PHE A 370 5.28 41.62 -5.09
CA PHE A 370 4.07 41.96 -4.36
C PHE A 370 4.27 41.64 -2.87
N THR A 371 4.29 42.68 -2.04
CA THR A 371 4.49 42.57 -0.59
C THR A 371 3.24 43.02 0.13
N ASN A 372 2.63 42.13 0.90
CA ASN A 372 1.44 42.40 1.68
C ASN A 372 1.74 42.32 3.18
N ASN A 373 1.83 43.47 3.85
CA ASN A 373 2.00 43.55 5.31
C ASN A 373 0.68 43.83 6.04
N SER A 374 -0.46 43.65 5.39
CA SER A 374 -1.79 43.88 5.96
C SER A 374 -2.86 42.98 5.33
N THR A 375 -4.09 43.49 5.15
CA THR A 375 -5.22 42.68 4.62
C THR A 375 -5.40 42.91 3.13
N VAL A 376 -5.26 41.85 2.33
CA VAL A 376 -5.52 41.88 0.88
C VAL A 376 -6.53 40.80 0.52
N THR A 377 -7.56 41.19 -0.23
CA THR A 377 -8.57 40.28 -0.78
C THR A 377 -8.68 40.46 -2.28
N PHE A 378 -8.71 39.35 -3.03
CA PHE A 378 -9.10 39.34 -4.43
C PHE A 378 -10.44 38.61 -4.56
N GLN A 379 -11.42 39.24 -5.23
CA GLN A 379 -12.77 38.68 -5.33
C GLN A 379 -12.92 37.59 -6.40
N GLY A 380 -12.00 37.50 -7.37
CA GLY A 380 -12.06 36.47 -8.43
C GLY A 380 -10.95 36.63 -9.48
N GLY A 381 -10.67 35.55 -10.23
CA GLY A 381 -9.86 35.62 -11.44
C GLY A 381 -8.43 35.09 -11.33
N THR A 382 -7.59 35.44 -12.29
CA THR A 382 -6.23 34.87 -12.46
C THR A 382 -5.18 35.82 -11.91
N LEU A 383 -4.24 35.30 -11.12
CA LEU A 383 -3.13 36.07 -10.54
C LEU A 383 -1.80 35.60 -11.09
N ASN A 384 -1.04 36.54 -11.64
CA ASN A 384 0.30 36.30 -12.17
C ASN A 384 1.28 37.28 -11.50
N PHE A 385 2.16 36.76 -10.64
CA PHE A 385 3.26 37.48 -10.05
C PHE A 385 4.54 37.08 -10.76
N LEU A 386 5.14 37.96 -11.56
CA LEU A 386 6.40 37.64 -12.25
C LEU A 386 7.57 37.59 -11.25
N GLY A 387 7.51 38.42 -10.20
CA GLY A 387 8.46 38.42 -9.09
C GLY A 387 8.03 37.55 -7.91
N ASN A 388 8.44 37.96 -6.71
CA ASN A 388 8.06 37.32 -5.46
C ASN A 388 6.67 37.77 -5.02
N PHE A 389 5.93 36.87 -4.37
CA PHE A 389 4.77 37.22 -3.54
C PHE A 389 5.13 36.97 -2.09
N THR A 390 4.96 37.98 -1.22
CA THR A 390 5.21 37.86 0.21
C THR A 390 4.03 38.42 0.99
N HIS A 391 3.49 37.64 1.93
CA HIS A 391 2.50 38.09 2.90
C HIS A 391 3.07 38.01 4.31
N SER A 392 2.99 39.09 5.08
CA SER A 392 3.37 39.16 6.51
C SER A 392 2.31 39.81 7.41
N GLY A 393 1.14 40.11 6.84
CA GLY A 393 -0.01 40.71 7.54
C GLY A 393 -0.87 39.68 8.27
N SER A 394 -2.01 40.14 8.81
CA SER A 394 -2.92 39.32 9.62
C SER A 394 -3.81 38.37 8.81
N SER A 395 -4.18 38.74 7.58
CA SER A 395 -4.99 37.90 6.71
C SER A 395 -4.75 38.20 5.23
N THR A 396 -4.78 37.16 4.39
CA THR A 396 -4.79 37.32 2.93
C THR A 396 -5.76 36.32 2.31
N THR A 397 -6.58 36.80 1.37
CA THR A 397 -7.48 35.95 0.57
C THR A 397 -7.15 36.10 -0.92
N LEU A 398 -6.65 35.03 -1.52
CA LEU A 398 -6.40 34.94 -2.96
C LEU A 398 -7.59 34.26 -3.67
N PRO A 399 -7.92 34.68 -4.90
CA PRO A 399 -9.20 34.40 -5.53
C PRO A 399 -9.27 33.00 -6.15
N ALA A 400 -10.48 32.62 -6.58
CA ALA A 400 -10.69 31.46 -7.43
C ALA A 400 -10.19 31.73 -8.87
N GLY A 401 -9.24 30.91 -9.32
CA GLY A 401 -8.60 30.98 -10.64
C GLY A 401 -7.21 30.34 -10.63
N ALA A 402 -6.36 30.65 -11.61
CA ALA A 402 -4.96 30.20 -11.59
C ALA A 402 -4.08 31.21 -10.84
N LEU A 403 -3.14 30.71 -10.03
CA LEU A 403 -2.11 31.51 -9.35
C LEU A 403 -0.72 31.09 -9.86
N LYS A 404 0.00 32.02 -10.47
CA LYS A 404 1.37 31.82 -10.92
C LYS A 404 2.31 32.81 -10.23
N VAL A 405 3.45 32.31 -9.75
CA VAL A 405 4.48 33.13 -9.10
C VAL A 405 5.84 32.76 -9.70
N GLY A 406 6.53 33.71 -10.33
CA GLY A 406 7.79 33.46 -11.02
C GLY A 406 8.95 33.31 -10.04
N GLY A 407 8.94 34.12 -8.97
CA GLY A 407 9.86 34.04 -7.86
C GLY A 407 9.36 33.15 -6.70
N ASN A 408 9.69 33.55 -5.49
CA ASN A 408 9.28 32.86 -4.27
C ASN A 408 7.85 33.25 -3.87
N PHE A 409 7.12 32.28 -3.30
CA PHE A 409 5.82 32.49 -2.66
C PHE A 409 5.99 32.33 -1.15
N GLY A 410 5.92 33.44 -0.41
CA GLY A 410 6.13 33.46 1.04
C GLY A 410 4.89 33.87 1.81
N LEU A 411 4.48 33.05 2.76
CA LEU A 411 3.55 33.40 3.83
C LEU A 411 4.34 33.40 5.14
N THR A 412 4.57 34.57 5.70
CA THR A 412 5.41 34.78 6.87
C THR A 412 4.59 35.50 7.96
N SER A 413 5.08 35.54 9.20
CA SER A 413 4.42 36.22 10.34
C SER A 413 3.27 35.41 10.97
N TYR A 414 2.11 36.01 11.27
CA TYR A 414 1.00 35.41 12.00
C TYR A 414 -0.32 35.63 11.25
N GLY A 415 -1.26 34.70 11.39
CA GLY A 415 -2.62 34.89 10.87
C GLY A 415 -3.11 33.78 9.95
N THR A 416 -4.06 34.12 9.08
CA THR A 416 -4.72 33.16 8.19
C THR A 416 -4.51 33.52 6.73
N ALA A 417 -4.16 32.52 5.91
CA ALA A 417 -4.06 32.69 4.47
C ALA A 417 -5.04 31.74 3.79
N THR A 418 -6.00 32.29 3.06
CA THR A 418 -6.97 31.51 2.27
C THR A 418 -6.65 31.68 0.80
N ILE A 419 -6.31 30.59 0.13
CA ILE A 419 -5.93 30.59 -1.28
C ILE A 419 -6.93 29.74 -2.03
N ASN A 420 -7.92 30.39 -2.64
CA ASN A 420 -9.02 29.70 -3.35
C ASN A 420 -8.65 29.32 -4.79
N SER A 421 -7.38 29.49 -5.18
CA SER A 421 -6.90 29.20 -6.53
C SER A 421 -7.09 27.73 -6.88
N SER A 422 -7.61 27.46 -8.09
CA SER A 422 -7.77 26.12 -8.66
C SER A 422 -6.42 25.44 -8.95
N SER A 423 -5.40 26.22 -9.32
CA SER A 423 -4.04 25.74 -9.60
C SER A 423 -3.01 26.71 -9.08
N ILE A 424 -1.92 26.21 -8.51
CA ILE A 424 -0.78 27.01 -8.06
C ILE A 424 0.48 26.54 -8.78
N HIS A 425 1.20 27.48 -9.39
CA HIS A 425 2.50 27.23 -10.04
C HIS A 425 3.54 28.25 -9.57
N VAL A 426 4.55 27.80 -8.84
CA VAL A 426 5.61 28.64 -8.28
C VAL A 426 6.97 28.28 -8.90
N GLY A 427 7.70 29.28 -9.40
CA GLY A 427 9.03 29.12 -10.00
C GLY A 427 10.18 29.10 -8.99
N GLY A 428 9.97 29.69 -7.81
CA GLY A 428 10.88 29.68 -6.67
C GLY A 428 10.43 28.76 -5.53
N LEU A 429 10.91 29.05 -4.33
CA LEU A 429 10.54 28.36 -3.09
C LEU A 429 9.12 28.78 -2.65
N MET A 430 8.31 27.82 -2.21
CA MET A 430 7.11 28.10 -1.42
C MET A 430 7.44 28.00 0.07
N SER A 431 7.24 29.07 0.84
CA SER A 431 7.48 29.08 2.28
C SER A 431 6.24 29.47 3.06
N VAL A 432 5.93 28.70 4.12
CA VAL A 432 4.88 29.02 5.10
C VAL A 432 5.51 28.97 6.48
N THR A 433 5.81 30.12 7.06
CA THR A 433 6.62 30.23 8.29
C THR A 433 5.97 31.13 9.32
N GLY A 434 6.46 31.06 10.57
CA GLY A 434 5.90 31.81 11.69
C GLY A 434 4.70 31.08 12.28
N SER A 435 3.59 31.77 12.48
CA SER A 435 2.34 31.25 13.06
C SER A 435 1.16 31.37 12.09
N VAL A 436 1.42 31.12 10.81
CA VAL A 436 0.42 31.18 9.74
C VAL A 436 -0.35 29.87 9.63
N SER A 437 -1.68 29.95 9.53
CA SER A 437 -2.54 28.84 9.08
C SER A 437 -2.98 29.08 7.64
N ALA A 438 -2.43 28.33 6.70
CA ALA A 438 -2.72 28.44 5.28
C ALA A 438 -3.69 27.33 4.81
N SER A 439 -4.77 27.70 4.14
CA SER A 439 -5.71 26.79 3.49
C SER A 439 -5.71 27.06 1.98
N VAL A 440 -5.49 26.01 1.20
CA VAL A 440 -5.30 26.07 -0.25
C VAL A 440 -6.28 25.15 -0.94
N ALA A 441 -7.19 25.71 -1.75
CA ALA A 441 -8.22 24.95 -2.45
C ALA A 441 -7.75 24.27 -3.76
N ALA A 442 -6.47 24.41 -4.11
CA ALA A 442 -5.93 23.99 -5.40
C ALA A 442 -6.02 22.48 -5.62
N THR A 443 -6.36 22.09 -6.86
CA THR A 443 -6.31 20.71 -7.33
C THR A 443 -4.93 20.34 -7.86
N SER A 444 -4.15 21.32 -8.32
CA SER A 444 -2.76 21.12 -8.74
C SER A 444 -1.82 22.08 -8.02
N LEU A 445 -0.78 21.54 -7.40
CA LEU A 445 0.31 22.28 -6.77
C LEU A 445 1.63 21.94 -7.47
N THR A 446 2.18 22.89 -8.21
CA THR A 446 3.43 22.72 -8.95
C THR A 446 4.47 23.71 -8.46
N LEU A 447 5.51 23.21 -7.81
CA LEU A 447 6.60 23.99 -7.25
C LEU A 447 7.90 23.58 -7.94
N ARG A 448 8.54 24.50 -8.66
CA ARG A 448 9.82 24.22 -9.31
C ARG A 448 10.94 24.01 -8.29
N GLN A 449 10.88 24.68 -7.14
CA GLN A 449 11.75 24.40 -5.99
C GLN A 449 10.94 23.75 -4.87
N GLY A 450 11.53 23.68 -3.68
CA GLY A 450 10.92 23.02 -2.53
C GLY A 450 9.75 23.77 -1.86
N LEU A 451 9.11 23.04 -0.96
CA LEU A 451 8.15 23.55 0.02
C LEU A 451 8.83 23.58 1.39
N LEU A 452 8.83 24.74 2.04
CA LEU A 452 9.39 24.95 3.37
C LEU A 452 8.28 25.37 4.35
N THR A 453 8.19 24.69 5.49
CA THR A 453 7.41 25.18 6.62
C THR A 453 8.25 25.27 7.88
N ASP A 454 8.00 26.26 8.71
CA ASP A 454 8.76 26.51 9.95
C ASP A 454 7.93 27.24 11.01
N GLY A 455 8.39 27.22 12.26
CA GLY A 455 7.67 27.78 13.40
C GLY A 455 6.41 26.98 13.74
N SER A 456 5.32 27.67 14.06
CA SER A 456 4.01 27.08 14.31
C SER A 456 3.13 26.95 13.06
N ALA A 457 3.68 27.19 11.87
CA ALA A 457 2.93 27.26 10.63
C ALA A 457 2.26 25.94 10.25
N ALA A 458 1.04 26.04 9.72
CA ALA A 458 0.26 24.92 9.19
C ALA A 458 -0.18 25.18 7.74
N LEU A 459 -0.17 24.13 6.92
CA LEU A 459 -0.60 24.17 5.52
C LEU A 459 -1.59 23.04 5.22
N SER A 460 -2.78 23.38 4.72
CA SER A 460 -3.78 22.42 4.29
C SER A 460 -4.10 22.62 2.82
N VAL A 461 -3.97 21.55 2.03
CA VAL A 461 -4.26 21.48 0.60
C VAL A 461 -5.23 20.31 0.34
N PRO A 462 -6.49 20.39 0.81
CA PRO A 462 -7.39 19.24 0.89
C PRO A 462 -7.80 18.67 -0.47
N ASN A 463 -7.75 19.46 -1.55
CA ASN A 463 -8.28 19.07 -2.86
C ASN A 463 -7.19 18.69 -3.87
N ALA A 464 -5.91 18.69 -3.47
CA ALA A 464 -4.81 18.45 -4.40
C ALA A 464 -4.83 17.01 -4.92
N THR A 465 -4.98 16.85 -6.23
CA THR A 465 -4.86 15.56 -6.94
C THR A 465 -3.54 15.43 -7.69
N SER A 466 -2.82 16.54 -7.88
CA SER A 466 -1.46 16.56 -8.42
C SER A 466 -0.55 17.46 -7.57
N VAL A 467 0.54 16.89 -7.06
CA VAL A 467 1.54 17.58 -6.25
C VAL A 467 2.91 17.30 -6.84
N GLN A 468 3.52 18.32 -7.43
CA GLN A 468 4.85 18.24 -8.04
C GLN A 468 5.77 19.25 -7.38
N VAL A 469 6.87 18.79 -6.79
CA VAL A 469 7.76 19.64 -5.98
C VAL A 469 9.21 19.34 -6.28
N GLY A 470 9.92 20.34 -6.82
CA GLY A 470 11.37 20.28 -7.00
C GLY A 470 12.13 20.41 -5.69
N ALA A 471 13.47 20.43 -5.74
CA ALA A 471 14.29 20.53 -4.53
C ALA A 471 14.43 21.99 -4.02
N THR A 472 14.63 22.18 -2.72
CA THR A 472 15.04 23.45 -2.13
C THR A 472 16.39 23.91 -2.70
N SER A 473 16.58 25.22 -2.84
CA SER A 473 17.87 25.81 -3.27
C SER A 473 18.93 25.84 -2.16
N ALA A 474 18.54 25.55 -0.93
CA ALA A 474 19.42 25.53 0.24
C ALA A 474 19.11 24.30 1.12
N SER A 475 20.10 23.92 1.91
CA SER A 475 19.98 22.78 2.83
C SER A 475 18.85 23.00 3.84
N CYS A 476 17.95 22.01 3.96
CA CYS A 476 16.89 22.01 4.98
C CYS A 476 17.47 21.76 6.38
N ASN A 477 18.42 20.83 6.47
CA ASN A 477 19.22 20.59 7.66
C ASN A 477 20.57 19.98 7.26
N TRP A 478 21.58 20.11 8.11
CA TRP A 478 22.93 19.59 7.83
C TRP A 478 22.97 18.07 7.54
N ASP A 479 22.03 17.31 8.08
CA ASP A 479 21.93 15.85 7.95
C ASP A 479 20.88 15.38 6.92
N ALA A 480 20.17 16.32 6.28
CA ALA A 480 19.16 16.05 5.25
C ALA A 480 19.55 16.61 3.88
N GLY A 481 20.26 17.74 3.84
CA GLY A 481 20.64 18.42 2.61
C GLY A 481 19.44 19.12 1.93
N THR A 482 19.46 19.21 0.61
CA THR A 482 18.33 19.77 -0.16
C THR A 482 17.25 18.71 -0.37
N VAL A 483 15.99 19.11 -0.16
CA VAL A 483 14.81 18.23 -0.15
C VAL A 483 13.65 18.87 -0.92
N SER A 484 12.64 18.11 -1.31
CA SER A 484 11.43 18.66 -1.91
C SER A 484 10.50 19.26 -0.86
N ILE A 485 10.33 18.58 0.28
CA ILE A 485 9.53 19.10 1.40
C ILE A 485 10.41 19.17 2.64
N CYS A 486 10.61 20.38 3.15
CA CYS A 486 11.31 20.67 4.39
C CYS A 486 10.27 21.13 5.41
N GLN A 487 9.84 20.23 6.29
CA GLN A 487 8.83 20.54 7.30
C GLN A 487 9.43 20.62 8.70
N LYS A 488 9.35 21.84 9.24
CA LYS A 488 9.60 22.17 10.64
C LYS A 488 8.39 22.87 11.29
N GLY A 489 7.36 23.17 10.49
CA GLY A 489 6.06 23.68 10.94
C GLY A 489 5.11 22.56 11.39
N THR A 490 4.09 22.91 12.17
CA THR A 490 3.21 21.97 12.91
C THR A 490 2.58 20.89 12.04
N THR A 491 1.90 21.25 10.95
CA THR A 491 1.17 20.29 10.11
C THR A 491 1.13 20.68 8.64
N ILE A 492 1.38 19.72 7.75
CA ILE A 492 1.04 19.79 6.33
C ILE A 492 0.02 18.69 6.03
N THR A 493 -1.06 19.00 5.31
CA THR A 493 -2.06 18.00 4.91
C THR A 493 -2.42 18.13 3.43
N PHE A 494 -2.24 17.03 2.68
CA PHE A 494 -2.80 16.83 1.35
C PHE A 494 -3.97 15.84 1.49
N GLY A 495 -5.20 16.32 1.32
CA GLY A 495 -6.39 15.58 1.75
C GLY A 495 -7.03 14.64 0.71
N ALA A 496 -6.78 14.88 -0.58
CA ALA A 496 -7.34 14.09 -1.67
C ALA A 496 -6.37 13.00 -2.13
N SER A 497 -6.88 11.99 -2.82
CA SER A 497 -6.05 11.04 -3.56
C SER A 497 -5.21 11.78 -4.58
N ALA A 498 -3.88 11.64 -4.51
CA ALA A 498 -2.99 12.47 -5.32
C ALA A 498 -1.83 11.71 -5.95
N ASN A 499 -1.38 12.24 -7.08
CA ASN A 499 -0.09 11.91 -7.67
C ASN A 499 1.00 12.83 -7.10
N PHE A 500 1.86 12.28 -6.25
CA PHE A 500 2.99 12.96 -5.64
C PHE A 500 4.28 12.66 -6.42
N GLN A 501 4.85 13.70 -7.02
CA GLN A 501 6.14 13.65 -7.71
C GLN A 501 7.10 14.63 -7.05
N LEU A 502 8.04 14.09 -6.29
CA LEU A 502 9.04 14.87 -5.58
C LEU A 502 10.41 14.61 -6.21
N THR A 503 11.04 15.64 -6.76
CA THR A 503 12.38 15.50 -7.38
C THR A 503 13.45 15.11 -6.36
N ALA A 504 13.27 15.47 -5.10
CA ALA A 504 14.08 15.06 -3.97
C ALA A 504 13.16 14.45 -2.88
N GLY A 505 13.72 14.21 -1.69
CA GLY A 505 12.98 13.58 -0.60
C GLY A 505 12.14 14.53 0.25
N VAL A 506 11.59 13.98 1.33
CA VAL A 506 10.95 14.74 2.42
C VAL A 506 11.81 14.69 3.68
N TYR A 507 11.83 15.81 4.42
CA TYR A 507 12.45 15.88 5.74
C TYR A 507 11.47 16.49 6.75
N LEU A 508 11.25 15.76 7.84
CA LEU A 508 10.41 16.19 8.96
C LEU A 508 11.26 16.36 10.21
N SER A 509 11.05 17.43 10.98
CA SER A 509 11.74 17.60 12.27
C SER A 509 10.90 18.46 13.22
N GLY A 510 11.11 18.28 14.52
CA GLY A 510 10.45 19.08 15.56
C GLY A 510 9.07 18.57 16.01
N GLY A 511 8.76 17.28 15.84
CA GLY A 511 7.49 16.70 16.30
C GLY A 511 6.29 17.03 15.40
N VAL A 512 6.56 17.21 14.11
CA VAL A 512 5.60 17.72 13.12
C VAL A 512 4.80 16.60 12.46
N THR A 513 3.67 16.91 11.82
CA THR A 513 2.84 15.93 11.09
C THR A 513 2.70 16.27 9.61
N LEU A 514 3.07 15.33 8.73
CA LEU A 514 2.84 15.40 7.29
C LEU A 514 1.82 14.32 6.88
N ASN A 515 0.64 14.72 6.40
CA ASN A 515 -0.37 13.83 5.84
C ASN A 515 -0.32 13.92 4.31
N MET A 516 -0.10 12.79 3.63
CA MET A 516 0.04 12.71 2.19
C MET A 516 -1.02 11.77 1.59
N GLY A 517 -2.13 12.36 1.15
CA GLY A 517 -3.15 11.69 0.36
C GLY A 517 -4.37 11.24 1.16
N ALA A 518 -5.44 10.88 0.44
CA ALA A 518 -6.60 10.20 1.01
C ALA A 518 -6.29 8.72 1.28
N ALA A 519 -7.26 7.97 1.82
CA ALA A 519 -7.05 6.56 2.18
C ALA A 519 -6.65 5.66 1.00
N ASP A 520 -7.04 5.95 -0.24
CA ASP A 520 -6.72 5.14 -1.42
C ASP A 520 -6.55 6.00 -2.69
N GLY A 521 -6.00 5.44 -3.76
CA GLY A 521 -5.87 6.06 -5.09
C GLY A 521 -4.65 6.96 -5.26
N ASN A 522 -3.67 6.87 -4.36
CA ASN A 522 -2.47 7.71 -4.41
C ASN A 522 -1.39 7.14 -5.33
N SER A 523 -0.41 7.97 -5.69
CA SER A 523 0.84 7.53 -6.31
C SER A 523 2.00 8.33 -5.76
N TYR A 524 3.10 7.65 -5.42
CA TYR A 524 4.28 8.24 -4.81
C TYR A 524 5.51 7.95 -5.65
N ARG A 525 6.17 9.01 -6.14
CA ARG A 525 7.47 8.94 -6.81
C ARG A 525 8.41 9.98 -6.21
N PHE A 526 9.32 9.54 -5.34
CA PHE A 526 10.25 10.46 -4.67
C PHE A 526 11.67 10.19 -5.14
N GLY A 527 12.40 11.27 -5.43
CA GLY A 527 13.85 11.24 -5.59
C GLY A 527 14.57 11.25 -4.25
N ALA A 528 15.89 11.05 -4.27
CA ALA A 528 16.73 11.24 -3.10
C ALA A 528 17.01 12.73 -2.84
N ALA A 529 17.05 13.11 -1.57
CA ALA A 529 17.72 14.31 -1.11
C ALA A 529 19.22 14.29 -1.49
N SER A 530 19.90 15.43 -1.41
CA SER A 530 21.34 15.49 -1.71
C SER A 530 22.21 14.59 -0.81
N LEU A 531 21.68 14.13 0.34
CA LEU A 531 22.32 13.17 1.24
C LEU A 531 21.73 11.76 1.15
N GLY A 532 20.95 11.46 0.10
CA GLY A 532 20.55 10.10 -0.27
C GLY A 532 19.15 9.66 0.20
N ALA A 533 18.51 10.38 1.11
CA ALA A 533 17.20 9.99 1.65
C ALA A 533 16.01 10.49 0.80
N ALA A 534 15.12 9.61 0.39
CA ALA A 534 13.80 9.95 -0.15
C ALA A 534 12.80 10.29 0.96
N ILE A 535 12.94 9.65 2.12
CA ILE A 535 12.17 9.96 3.34
C ILE A 535 13.15 10.08 4.49
N LYS A 536 13.06 11.15 5.28
CA LYS A 536 13.79 11.28 6.54
C LYS A 536 12.93 11.92 7.62
N ILE A 537 12.82 11.24 8.76
CA ILE A 537 11.91 11.65 9.83
C ILE A 537 12.68 11.92 11.13
N GLY A 538 12.55 13.11 11.70
CA GLY A 538 13.11 13.44 13.01
C GLY A 538 12.28 12.84 14.15
N GLY A 539 12.85 12.82 15.36
CA GLY A 539 12.16 12.36 16.57
C GLY A 539 10.79 13.03 16.78
N GLY A 540 9.81 12.25 17.27
CA GLY A 540 8.43 12.68 17.51
C GLY A 540 7.60 13.04 16.27
N SER A 541 8.19 13.07 15.08
CA SER A 541 7.52 13.51 13.85
C SER A 541 6.72 12.38 13.20
N LYS A 542 5.70 12.72 12.42
CA LYS A 542 4.77 11.77 11.81
C LYS A 542 4.66 11.99 10.31
N LEU A 543 4.87 10.93 9.53
CA LEU A 543 4.56 10.90 8.10
C LEU A 543 3.45 9.88 7.88
N LEU A 544 2.27 10.33 7.47
CA LEU A 544 1.12 9.48 7.21
C LEU A 544 0.82 9.47 5.71
N MET A 545 1.09 8.34 5.05
CA MET A 545 0.81 8.14 3.63
C MET A 545 -0.44 7.28 3.46
N GLY A 546 -1.34 7.69 2.57
CA GLY A 546 -2.48 6.90 2.14
C GLY A 546 -2.10 5.75 1.20
N ASP A 547 -3.07 4.90 0.87
CA ASP A 547 -2.82 3.73 0.04
C ASP A 547 -2.64 4.12 -1.44
N ALA A 548 -1.78 3.38 -2.13
CA ALA A 548 -1.46 3.49 -3.54
C ALA A 548 -1.84 2.19 -4.29
N THR A 549 -2.97 1.56 -3.92
CA THR A 549 -3.39 0.27 -4.47
C THR A 549 -3.60 0.28 -5.98
N THR A 550 -4.07 1.41 -6.53
CA THR A 550 -4.22 1.64 -7.98
C THR A 550 -3.07 2.46 -8.58
N GLY A 551 -2.07 2.80 -7.78
CA GLY A 551 -0.97 3.68 -8.15
C GLY A 551 0.38 3.00 -8.07
N VAL A 552 1.41 3.78 -7.78
CA VAL A 552 2.78 3.27 -7.58
C VAL A 552 3.35 3.79 -6.27
N PHE A 553 4.26 3.01 -5.68
CA PHE A 553 5.13 3.47 -4.61
C PHE A 553 6.59 3.27 -5.03
N GLN A 554 7.27 4.37 -5.38
CA GLN A 554 8.62 4.36 -5.93
C GLN A 554 9.50 5.38 -5.20
N MET A 555 10.54 4.88 -4.55
CA MET A 555 11.50 5.67 -3.79
C MET A 555 12.89 5.50 -4.39
N ALA A 556 13.35 6.52 -5.11
CA ALA A 556 14.70 6.58 -5.66
C ALA A 556 15.71 7.13 -4.64
N GLY A 557 15.72 6.54 -3.43
CA GLY A 557 16.58 6.92 -2.31
C GLY A 557 16.26 6.13 -1.04
N ASN A 558 17.00 6.40 0.03
CA ASN A 558 16.84 5.74 1.33
C ASN A 558 15.53 6.17 2.01
N ILE A 559 14.92 5.26 2.76
CA ILE A 559 13.87 5.56 3.72
C ILE A 559 14.49 5.53 5.11
N ASP A 560 14.57 6.69 5.74
CA ASP A 560 14.87 6.85 7.16
C ASP A 560 13.57 7.16 7.91
N GLY A 561 12.93 6.08 8.38
CA GLY A 561 11.70 6.08 9.16
C GLY A 561 11.84 6.71 10.55
N GLY A 562 13.03 7.18 10.90
CA GLY A 562 13.22 8.30 11.81
C GLY A 562 13.67 7.99 13.22
N GLY A 563 13.70 9.00 14.09
CA GLY A 563 14.17 8.95 15.48
C GLY A 563 13.11 8.53 16.52
N GLY A 564 13.50 8.46 17.80
CA GLY A 564 12.61 8.04 18.90
C GLY A 564 11.26 8.79 18.91
N GLY A 565 10.16 8.06 19.14
CA GLY A 565 8.80 8.61 19.21
C GLY A 565 8.17 9.00 17.87
N SER A 566 8.86 8.81 16.73
CA SER A 566 8.29 9.08 15.40
C SER A 566 7.31 8.00 14.94
N CYS A 567 6.49 8.32 13.93
CA CYS A 567 5.53 7.40 13.32
C CYS A 567 5.55 7.56 11.78
N LEU A 568 6.00 6.53 11.08
CA LEU A 568 5.92 6.44 9.62
C LEU A 568 4.81 5.45 9.25
N VAL A 569 3.81 5.90 8.51
CA VAL A 569 2.81 5.04 7.88
C VAL A 569 3.04 5.07 6.38
N ILE A 570 3.37 3.91 5.82
CA ILE A 570 3.39 3.67 4.39
C ILE A 570 2.07 2.97 4.05
N GLY A 571 1.27 3.55 3.15
CA GLY A 571 0.02 2.94 2.71
C GLY A 571 0.22 1.67 1.89
N ALA A 572 -0.85 0.90 1.73
CA ALA A 572 -0.88 -0.32 0.92
C ALA A 572 -0.57 -0.05 -0.55
N ALA A 573 0.17 -0.94 -1.20
CA ALA A 573 0.44 -0.92 -2.63
C ALA A 573 0.76 -2.34 -3.09
N THR A 574 0.52 -2.67 -4.37
CA THR A 574 0.94 -3.98 -4.90
C THR A 574 2.45 -4.18 -4.73
N ASP A 575 3.22 -3.15 -5.06
CA ASP A 575 4.67 -3.12 -4.95
C ASP A 575 5.16 -1.81 -4.34
N HIS A 576 6.07 -1.91 -3.37
CA HIS A 576 6.83 -0.82 -2.80
C HIS A 576 8.28 -0.92 -3.27
N ASP A 577 8.63 -0.13 -4.29
CA ASP A 577 9.95 -0.15 -4.90
C ASP A 577 10.88 0.86 -4.23
N ILE A 578 11.95 0.39 -3.59
CA ILE A 578 12.87 1.21 -2.79
C ILE A 578 14.31 0.99 -3.26
N LYS A 579 14.82 1.96 -4.03
CA LYS A 579 16.22 2.04 -4.44
C LYS A 579 17.05 2.71 -3.35
N GLY A 580 17.33 1.96 -2.30
CA GLY A 580 18.11 2.44 -1.17
C GLY A 580 17.96 1.53 0.05
N ASN A 581 18.36 2.07 1.19
CA ASN A 581 18.24 1.41 2.49
C ASN A 581 16.91 1.78 3.15
N PHE A 582 16.40 0.89 3.99
CA PHE A 582 15.30 1.16 4.89
C PHE A 582 15.81 1.12 6.33
N THR A 583 15.79 2.25 7.03
CA THR A 583 16.16 2.35 8.45
C THR A 583 14.95 2.76 9.27
N ALA A 584 14.75 2.09 10.40
CA ALA A 584 13.72 2.43 11.37
C ALA A 584 14.37 2.73 12.73
N ALA A 585 14.04 3.87 13.35
CA ALA A 585 14.30 4.08 14.78
C ALA A 585 13.02 4.50 15.56
N GLY A 586 11.91 4.82 14.90
CA GLY A 586 10.57 4.99 15.49
C GLY A 586 9.56 3.88 15.14
N ALA A 587 8.27 4.17 15.26
CA ALA A 587 7.20 3.25 14.91
C ALA A 587 6.90 3.28 13.40
N ILE A 588 6.92 2.12 12.75
CA ILE A 588 6.67 1.98 11.33
C ILE A 588 5.43 1.10 11.10
N TRP A 589 4.49 1.61 10.29
CA TRP A 589 3.37 0.85 9.77
C TRP A 589 3.56 0.63 8.28
N LEU A 590 3.70 -0.63 7.89
CA LEU A 590 3.78 -1.09 6.51
C LEU A 590 2.38 -1.53 6.07
N GLY A 591 1.85 -0.89 5.02
CA GLY A 591 0.65 -1.35 4.33
C GLY A 591 0.91 -2.68 3.62
N ASN A 592 -0.16 -3.39 3.26
CA ASN A 592 -0.03 -4.65 2.51
C ASN A 592 0.76 -4.43 1.20
N GLY A 593 1.52 -5.44 0.78
CA GLY A 593 2.32 -5.35 -0.44
C GLY A 593 3.69 -6.01 -0.38
N THR A 594 4.35 -6.03 -1.53
CA THR A 594 5.73 -6.51 -1.66
C THR A 594 6.70 -5.33 -1.57
N TYR A 595 7.58 -5.34 -0.58
CA TYR A 595 8.61 -4.33 -0.39
C TYR A 595 9.93 -4.80 -1.00
N THR A 596 10.29 -4.20 -2.12
CA THR A 596 11.52 -4.50 -2.87
C THR A 596 12.59 -3.48 -2.51
N VAL A 597 13.57 -3.87 -1.70
CA VAL A 597 14.62 -3.00 -1.16
C VAL A 597 15.99 -3.40 -1.72
N THR A 598 16.64 -2.50 -2.46
CA THR A 598 17.95 -2.80 -3.08
C THR A 598 19.11 -2.77 -2.06
N GLY A 599 18.96 -2.00 -0.99
CA GLY A 599 19.96 -1.89 0.08
C GLY A 599 19.69 -2.88 1.21
N TYR A 600 19.79 -2.40 2.45
CA TYR A 600 19.48 -3.17 3.66
C TYR A 600 18.20 -2.70 4.36
N PHE A 601 17.64 -3.55 5.23
CA PHE A 601 16.53 -3.24 6.13
C PHE A 601 17.00 -3.30 7.58
N TRP A 602 17.13 -2.16 8.24
CA TRP A 602 17.67 -2.05 9.58
C TRP A 602 16.70 -1.37 10.55
N MET A 603 16.19 -2.15 11.48
CA MET A 603 15.42 -1.68 12.63
C MET A 603 16.37 -1.42 13.81
N GLY A 604 16.33 -0.24 14.41
CA GLY A 604 17.20 0.14 15.52
C GLY A 604 18.50 0.88 15.15
N ALA A 605 18.54 1.58 14.00
CA ALA A 605 19.74 2.28 13.52
C ALA A 605 20.18 3.50 14.37
N SER A 606 19.36 3.95 15.32
CA SER A 606 19.65 5.15 16.14
C SER A 606 19.04 5.06 17.54
N ASN A 607 19.33 3.98 18.29
CA ASN A 607 18.84 3.76 19.67
C ASN A 607 17.30 3.83 19.78
N GLY A 608 16.60 3.11 18.90
CA GLY A 608 15.14 3.16 18.84
C GLY A 608 14.43 2.09 19.68
N GLY A 609 13.11 2.23 19.76
CA GLY A 609 12.20 1.34 20.49
C GLY A 609 10.80 1.40 19.87
N SER A 610 9.76 1.05 20.62
CA SER A 610 8.37 1.18 20.16
C SER A 610 7.85 2.60 20.35
N ALA A 611 7.02 3.08 19.44
CA ALA A 611 6.30 4.35 19.57
C ALA A 611 4.81 4.19 19.19
N THR A 612 3.98 5.16 19.58
CA THR A 612 2.55 5.14 19.23
C THR A 612 2.37 5.57 17.78
N CYS A 613 1.86 4.66 16.95
CA CYS A 613 1.50 4.90 15.56
C CYS A 613 0.12 4.30 15.27
N LYS A 614 -0.77 5.07 14.64
CA LYS A 614 -2.19 4.71 14.45
C LYS A 614 -2.89 4.20 15.73
N GLY A 615 -2.55 4.79 16.88
CA GLY A 615 -3.11 4.44 18.19
C GLY A 615 -2.54 3.17 18.82
N GLN A 616 -1.53 2.53 18.22
CA GLN A 616 -0.89 1.32 18.73
C GLN A 616 0.59 1.56 19.03
N THR A 617 1.09 0.96 20.10
CA THR A 617 2.52 0.97 20.43
C THR A 617 3.22 -0.16 19.67
N ILE A 618 3.93 0.19 18.61
CA ILE A 618 4.62 -0.77 17.72
C ILE A 618 6.06 -0.29 17.47
N SER A 619 6.95 -1.23 17.12
CA SER A 619 8.21 -0.85 16.47
C SER A 619 8.06 -0.93 14.97
N VAL A 620 7.72 -2.10 14.43
CA VAL A 620 7.37 -2.27 13.02
C VAL A 620 6.18 -3.20 12.94
N ARG A 621 5.15 -2.81 12.20
CA ARG A 621 3.98 -3.65 11.94
C ARG A 621 3.71 -3.71 10.44
N GLY A 622 3.46 -4.90 9.92
CA GLY A 622 2.98 -5.13 8.57
C GLY A 622 2.12 -6.38 8.52
N ASP A 623 0.92 -6.24 7.98
CA ASP A 623 -0.02 -7.34 7.78
C ASP A 623 -0.12 -7.64 6.28
N ALA A 624 0.08 -8.90 5.88
CA ALA A 624 0.20 -9.31 4.47
C ALA A 624 1.32 -8.56 3.70
N VAL A 625 2.53 -8.63 4.24
CA VAL A 625 3.74 -8.00 3.67
C VAL A 625 4.82 -9.02 3.36
N THR A 626 5.52 -8.79 2.25
CA THR A 626 6.73 -9.55 1.90
C THR A 626 7.89 -8.59 1.72
N LEU A 627 8.97 -8.77 2.47
CA LEU A 627 10.20 -7.99 2.32
C LEU A 627 11.19 -8.76 1.44
N VAL A 628 11.59 -8.17 0.32
CA VAL A 628 12.59 -8.71 -0.61
C VAL A 628 13.80 -7.79 -0.56
N ILE A 629 14.93 -8.30 -0.09
CA ILE A 629 16.12 -7.50 0.25
C ILE A 629 17.31 -8.00 -0.55
N ASP A 630 17.89 -7.14 -1.38
CA ASP A 630 19.06 -7.49 -2.21
C ASP A 630 20.38 -7.35 -1.45
N GLY A 631 20.50 -6.37 -0.55
CA GLY A 631 21.73 -6.16 0.22
C GLY A 631 22.91 -5.65 -0.61
N ALA A 632 22.68 -4.95 -1.73
CA ALA A 632 23.75 -4.43 -2.60
C ALA A 632 24.68 -3.42 -1.89
N GLY A 633 24.19 -2.79 -0.82
CA GLY A 633 24.97 -2.07 0.16
C GLY A 633 24.51 -2.48 1.55
N VAL A 634 25.45 -2.72 2.46
CA VAL A 634 25.20 -3.06 3.86
C VAL A 634 26.01 -2.14 4.77
N PRO A 635 25.61 -1.92 6.03
CA PRO A 635 26.41 -1.14 6.98
C PRO A 635 27.79 -1.79 7.13
N THR A 636 28.87 -1.02 7.09
CA THR A 636 30.25 -1.54 7.25
C THR A 636 30.75 -1.46 8.69
N THR A 637 30.03 -0.74 9.54
CA THR A 637 30.37 -0.53 10.96
C THR A 637 29.11 -0.63 11.82
N GLY A 638 29.30 -0.68 13.14
CA GLY A 638 28.21 -0.78 14.11
C GLY A 638 27.72 -2.22 14.35
N THR A 639 26.67 -2.34 15.16
CA THR A 639 26.14 -3.64 15.63
C THR A 639 25.47 -4.48 14.54
N CYS A 640 25.12 -3.85 13.42
CA CYS A 640 24.51 -4.46 12.24
C CYS A 640 25.47 -4.55 11.05
N ALA A 641 26.78 -4.47 11.30
CA ALA A 641 27.78 -4.53 10.24
C ALA A 641 27.63 -5.81 9.41
N ASN A 642 27.70 -5.64 8.08
CA ASN A 642 27.62 -6.66 7.05
C ASN A 642 26.28 -7.43 6.99
N GLN A 643 25.22 -6.88 7.60
CA GLN A 643 23.89 -7.49 7.58
C GLN A 643 22.98 -6.75 6.60
N SER A 644 22.23 -7.49 5.78
CA SER A 644 21.18 -6.93 4.94
C SER A 644 19.85 -6.81 5.68
N PHE A 645 19.65 -7.59 6.73
CA PHE A 645 18.54 -7.40 7.66
C PHE A 645 19.06 -7.32 9.09
N CYS A 646 18.63 -6.30 9.85
CA CYS A 646 19.04 -6.18 11.24
C CYS A 646 17.92 -5.71 12.14
N VAL A 647 17.80 -6.37 13.29
CA VAL A 647 17.04 -5.91 14.45
C VAL A 647 18.03 -5.55 15.55
N GLY A 648 18.28 -4.25 15.69
CA GLY A 648 19.16 -3.66 16.69
C GLY A 648 18.59 -3.74 18.09
N ALA A 649 19.42 -3.38 19.06
CA ALA A 649 19.07 -3.51 20.48
C ALA A 649 17.88 -2.61 20.87
N GLY A 650 17.01 -3.13 21.75
CA GLY A 650 15.85 -2.39 22.31
C GLY A 650 14.58 -2.37 21.45
N TYR A 651 14.61 -2.96 20.24
CA TYR A 651 13.44 -3.08 19.38
C TYR A 651 12.53 -4.24 19.82
N SER A 652 11.32 -3.93 20.27
CA SER A 652 10.31 -4.93 20.68
C SER A 652 8.98 -4.65 19.97
N ASN A 653 8.06 -5.63 19.94
CA ASN A 653 6.78 -5.51 19.24
C ASN A 653 6.93 -5.31 17.72
N ILE A 654 7.78 -6.13 17.10
CA ILE A 654 7.81 -6.29 15.65
C ILE A 654 6.77 -7.34 15.28
N ILE A 655 5.87 -7.01 14.37
CA ILE A 655 4.82 -7.93 13.89
C ILE A 655 4.81 -7.85 12.36
N LEU A 656 5.33 -8.87 11.70
CA LEU A 656 5.25 -9.02 10.25
C LEU A 656 4.53 -10.31 9.94
N SER A 657 3.49 -10.25 9.10
CA SER A 657 2.84 -11.44 8.57
C SER A 657 2.87 -11.44 7.06
N ALA A 658 3.27 -12.58 6.49
CA ALA A 658 3.20 -12.83 5.06
C ALA A 658 1.74 -12.77 4.56
N PRO A 659 1.53 -12.52 3.26
CA PRO A 659 0.23 -12.72 2.64
C PRO A 659 -0.26 -14.15 2.84
N SER A 660 -1.57 -14.33 3.09
CA SER A 660 -2.22 -15.64 3.15
C SER A 660 -2.75 -16.11 1.79
N THR A 661 -2.64 -15.27 0.77
CA THR A 661 -3.08 -15.54 -0.62
C THR A 661 -2.16 -14.80 -1.61
N GLY A 662 -2.19 -15.22 -2.87
CA GLY A 662 -1.41 -14.60 -3.96
C GLY A 662 -0.02 -15.21 -4.14
N SER A 663 0.77 -14.64 -5.06
CA SER A 663 2.05 -15.24 -5.47
C SER A 663 3.08 -15.33 -4.35
N PHE A 664 3.03 -14.41 -3.38
CA PHE A 664 3.92 -14.33 -2.22
C PHE A 664 3.35 -14.96 -0.95
N THR A 665 2.35 -15.85 -1.09
CA THR A 665 1.76 -16.55 0.05
C THR A 665 2.86 -17.18 0.91
N ASP A 666 2.75 -16.98 2.23
CA ASP A 666 3.67 -17.49 3.25
C ASP A 666 5.13 -17.00 3.14
N LEU A 667 5.47 -16.05 2.26
CA LEU A 667 6.81 -15.45 2.22
C LEU A 667 6.80 -14.12 2.98
N VAL A 668 7.45 -14.06 4.14
CA VAL A 668 7.56 -12.81 4.91
C VAL A 668 8.84 -12.06 4.61
N ILE A 669 9.97 -12.78 4.52
CA ILE A 669 11.29 -12.19 4.30
C ILE A 669 12.08 -13.06 3.31
N VAL A 670 12.58 -12.42 2.27
CA VAL A 670 13.47 -12.99 1.26
C VAL A 670 14.74 -12.16 1.23
N GLY A 671 15.84 -12.74 1.71
CA GLY A 671 17.16 -12.15 1.69
C GLY A 671 17.88 -12.30 0.34
N PRO A 672 19.17 -11.92 0.28
CA PRO A 672 19.95 -11.94 -0.96
C PRO A 672 19.98 -13.33 -1.62
N GLN A 673 19.64 -13.36 -2.90
CA GLN A 673 19.58 -14.58 -3.71
C GLN A 673 20.85 -14.82 -4.55
N SER A 674 21.72 -13.81 -4.67
CA SER A 674 23.02 -13.97 -5.31
C SER A 674 23.99 -14.70 -4.39
N THR A 675 24.67 -15.72 -4.91
CA THR A 675 25.74 -16.45 -4.19
C THR A 675 26.96 -15.58 -3.89
N SER A 676 27.14 -14.46 -4.58
CA SER A 676 28.19 -13.47 -4.28
C SER A 676 27.85 -12.55 -3.10
N ASN A 677 26.60 -12.55 -2.64
CA ASN A 677 26.15 -11.74 -1.52
C ASN A 677 25.83 -12.62 -0.31
N SER A 678 26.76 -12.66 0.65
CA SER A 678 26.63 -13.43 1.88
C SER A 678 26.11 -12.62 3.07
N SER A 679 25.57 -11.42 2.83
CA SER A 679 25.01 -10.61 3.92
C SER A 679 23.81 -11.30 4.56
N GLY A 680 23.85 -11.39 5.89
CA GLY A 680 22.89 -12.13 6.68
C GLY A 680 21.77 -11.29 7.29
N ALA A 681 21.03 -11.96 8.17
CA ALA A 681 20.08 -11.36 9.08
C ALA A 681 20.58 -11.49 10.53
N THR A 682 20.42 -10.44 11.33
CA THR A 682 20.73 -10.52 12.77
C THR A 682 19.67 -9.90 13.67
N PHE A 683 19.49 -10.49 14.85
CA PHE A 683 18.70 -10.00 15.97
C PHE A 683 19.64 -9.79 17.17
N LYS A 684 19.68 -8.59 17.74
CA LYS A 684 20.62 -8.20 18.80
C LYS A 684 19.95 -7.97 20.16
N GLU A 685 20.78 -7.73 21.17
CA GLU A 685 20.43 -7.65 22.60
C GLU A 685 19.10 -6.92 22.88
N GLY A 686 18.15 -7.58 23.51
CA GLY A 686 16.84 -6.99 23.86
C GLY A 686 15.84 -6.85 22.71
N ALA A 687 16.15 -7.36 21.51
CA ALA A 687 15.18 -7.50 20.44
C ALA A 687 14.18 -8.64 20.74
N SER A 688 13.22 -8.38 21.63
CA SER A 688 12.33 -9.41 22.20
C SER A 688 10.90 -9.31 21.66
N GLY A 689 10.23 -10.47 21.57
CA GLY A 689 8.84 -10.55 21.15
C GLY A 689 8.60 -10.27 19.66
N GLY A 690 9.61 -10.45 18.80
CA GLY A 690 9.43 -10.38 17.36
C GLY A 690 8.50 -11.50 16.86
N LYS A 691 7.45 -11.12 16.15
CA LYS A 691 6.49 -12.04 15.53
C LYS A 691 6.62 -11.97 14.02
N PHE A 692 7.05 -13.07 13.42
CA PHE A 692 7.21 -13.21 11.97
C PHE A 692 6.40 -14.41 11.51
N SER A 693 5.32 -14.17 10.77
CA SER A 693 4.50 -15.23 10.19
C SER A 693 4.88 -15.42 8.73
N GLY A 694 5.41 -16.58 8.35
CA GLY A 694 5.87 -16.96 7.02
C GLY A 694 7.32 -17.45 7.01
N ALA A 695 7.85 -17.65 5.82
CA ALA A 695 9.22 -18.05 5.56
C ALA A 695 10.16 -16.86 5.68
N PHE A 696 11.19 -17.05 6.49
CA PHE A 696 12.37 -16.21 6.62
C PHE A 696 13.50 -16.90 5.86
N TYR A 697 13.74 -16.48 4.62
CA TYR A 697 14.57 -17.19 3.66
C TYR A 697 15.84 -16.43 3.30
N TYR A 698 17.00 -16.95 3.74
CA TYR A 698 18.35 -16.37 3.57
C TYR A 698 19.33 -17.44 3.05
N PRO A 699 19.14 -17.99 1.84
CA PRO A 699 19.89 -19.16 1.37
C PRO A 699 21.40 -18.93 1.26
N ASN A 700 21.84 -17.68 1.08
CA ASN A 700 23.25 -17.29 0.94
C ASN A 700 23.84 -16.55 2.15
N GLY A 701 23.01 -16.16 3.12
CA GLY A 701 23.43 -15.40 4.31
C GLY A 701 23.09 -16.13 5.60
N PRO A 702 23.74 -15.81 6.73
CA PRO A 702 23.40 -16.43 8.01
C PRO A 702 22.23 -15.76 8.71
N ILE A 703 21.60 -16.48 9.65
CA ILE A 703 20.67 -15.89 10.63
C ILE A 703 21.31 -15.98 12.02
N GLN A 704 21.48 -14.84 12.68
CA GLN A 704 22.13 -14.76 13.99
C GLN A 704 21.24 -14.09 15.02
N MET A 705 21.12 -14.67 16.21
CA MET A 705 20.43 -14.07 17.34
C MET A 705 21.38 -13.99 18.53
N THR A 706 21.49 -12.83 19.16
CA THR A 706 22.32 -12.64 20.35
C THR A 706 21.55 -11.90 21.43
N GLY A 707 21.80 -12.20 22.71
CA GLY A 707 21.46 -11.25 23.77
C GLY A 707 20.04 -11.19 24.28
N GLY A 708 19.43 -12.35 24.47
CA GLY A 708 18.02 -12.44 24.84
C GLY A 708 17.07 -12.03 23.71
N ALA A 709 17.57 -11.84 22.48
CA ALA A 709 16.71 -11.63 21.33
C ALA A 709 15.76 -12.82 21.10
N GLY A 710 14.56 -12.55 20.63
CA GLY A 710 13.50 -13.53 20.44
C GLY A 710 12.74 -13.33 19.14
N ALA A 711 12.57 -14.40 18.38
CA ALA A 711 11.76 -14.45 17.17
C ALA A 711 10.82 -15.67 17.21
N SER A 712 9.56 -15.46 16.91
CA SER A 712 8.53 -16.52 16.92
C SER A 712 7.50 -16.30 15.84
N GLY A 713 6.81 -17.36 15.44
CA GLY A 713 5.58 -17.23 14.66
C GLY A 713 4.38 -16.74 15.48
N GLY A 714 4.47 -16.70 16.81
CA GLY A 714 3.32 -16.38 17.66
C GLY A 714 2.31 -17.53 17.64
N ALA A 715 1.06 -17.26 17.24
CA ALA A 715 0.05 -18.30 17.00
C ALA A 715 -0.01 -18.72 15.52
N THR A 716 0.98 -18.30 14.74
CA THR A 716 1.04 -18.46 13.29
C THR A 716 2.36 -19.08 12.88
N CYS A 717 2.42 -19.53 11.64
CA CYS A 717 3.52 -20.29 11.09
C CYS A 717 4.79 -19.45 10.89
N MET A 718 5.95 -19.83 11.44
CA MET A 718 7.27 -19.29 11.06
C MET A 718 8.18 -20.42 10.59
N GLN A 719 8.84 -20.25 9.44
CA GLN A 719 9.91 -21.14 8.97
C GLN A 719 11.19 -20.32 8.76
N MET A 720 12.35 -20.82 9.21
CA MET A 720 13.65 -20.20 9.00
C MET A 720 14.55 -21.09 8.13
N ILE A 721 15.10 -20.51 7.07
CA ILE A 721 16.02 -21.19 6.16
C ILE A 721 17.22 -20.26 5.93
N ALA A 722 18.43 -20.71 6.25
CA ALA A 722 19.64 -19.91 6.14
C ALA A 722 20.86 -20.75 5.78
N THR A 723 21.99 -20.12 5.43
CA THR A 723 23.27 -20.85 5.32
C THR A 723 23.64 -21.53 6.64
N TRP A 724 23.63 -20.78 7.73
CA TRP A 724 23.83 -21.27 9.09
C TRP A 724 23.07 -20.41 10.09
N ILE A 725 22.80 -20.98 11.26
CA ILE A 725 21.98 -20.37 12.30
C ILE A 725 22.75 -20.38 13.62
N SER A 726 22.83 -19.23 14.28
CA SER A 726 23.48 -19.13 15.59
C SER A 726 22.63 -18.37 16.59
N LEU A 727 22.45 -18.96 17.77
CA LEU A 727 21.78 -18.35 18.91
C LEU A 727 22.77 -18.26 20.08
N SER A 728 22.94 -17.07 20.66
CA SER A 728 23.75 -16.86 21.86
C SER A 728 23.06 -16.00 22.92
N GLY A 729 23.49 -16.12 24.18
CA GLY A 729 23.16 -15.18 25.25
C GLY A 729 21.69 -15.13 25.64
N GLY A 730 21.04 -16.28 25.85
CA GLY A 730 19.66 -16.38 26.34
C GLY A 730 18.57 -16.13 25.29
N THR A 731 18.93 -16.11 24.01
CA THR A 731 17.99 -16.00 22.89
C THR A 731 17.04 -17.19 22.75
N SER A 732 15.88 -16.92 22.14
CA SER A 732 14.87 -17.93 21.84
C SER A 732 14.36 -17.83 20.40
N ALA A 733 14.19 -18.96 19.74
CA ALA A 733 13.51 -19.04 18.45
C ALA A 733 12.38 -20.07 18.51
N ALA A 734 11.19 -19.72 18.00
CA ALA A 734 10.04 -20.61 17.93
C ALA A 734 9.49 -20.70 16.49
N SER A 735 9.40 -21.92 15.96
CA SER A 735 9.11 -22.20 14.55
C SER A 735 8.23 -23.45 14.46
N GLU A 736 6.96 -23.29 14.08
CA GLU A 736 5.91 -24.30 14.34
C GLU A 736 5.34 -24.94 13.06
N CYS A 737 5.96 -24.73 11.89
CA CYS A 737 5.44 -25.18 10.60
C CYS A 737 6.46 -25.08 9.42
N ARG A 738 6.12 -25.73 8.31
CA ARG A 738 6.86 -25.61 7.03
C ARG A 738 6.09 -24.73 6.04
N VAL A 739 6.78 -23.83 5.37
CA VAL A 739 6.26 -23.13 4.17
C VAL A 739 6.58 -23.99 2.94
N GLY A 740 5.57 -24.23 2.09
CA GLY A 740 5.74 -25.00 0.85
C GLY A 740 5.54 -26.53 0.97
N GLY A 741 4.96 -27.00 2.07
CA GLY A 741 4.34 -28.32 2.16
C GLY A 741 2.83 -28.21 2.18
N ASP A 742 2.25 -27.67 1.12
CA ASP A 742 0.80 -27.77 0.84
C ASP A 742 -0.12 -27.51 2.05
N LEU A 743 -0.12 -26.28 2.58
CA LEU A 743 -1.00 -25.90 3.69
C LEU A 743 -2.13 -25.00 3.18
N GLY A 744 -3.08 -25.63 2.51
CA GLY A 744 -4.47 -25.16 2.51
C GLY A 744 -5.12 -25.43 3.86
N GLY A 745 -4.83 -24.58 4.86
CA GLY A 745 -5.67 -24.32 6.04
C GLY A 745 -5.86 -25.44 7.07
N GLY A 746 -5.71 -25.09 8.35
CA GLY A 746 -6.20 -25.94 9.43
C GLY A 746 -5.77 -25.48 10.81
N GLY A 747 -6.73 -25.03 11.60
CA GLY A 747 -6.51 -24.65 12.99
C GLY A 747 -6.39 -25.86 13.92
N SER A 748 -5.81 -25.56 15.08
CA SER A 748 -5.77 -26.33 16.33
C SER A 748 -6.86 -27.41 16.50
N GLY A 749 -6.40 -28.66 16.64
CA GLY A 749 -7.18 -29.79 17.13
C GLY A 749 -6.25 -30.83 17.76
N THR A 750 -6.38 -31.05 19.06
CA THR A 750 -5.63 -31.99 19.89
C THR A 750 -5.96 -33.46 19.55
N GLY A 751 -4.96 -34.33 19.34
CA GLY A 751 -5.16 -35.78 19.41
C GLY A 751 -4.17 -36.67 18.65
N THR A 752 -3.22 -37.25 19.39
CA THR A 752 -2.55 -38.56 19.18
C THR A 752 -2.10 -39.00 17.78
N GLY A 753 -0.80 -38.78 17.52
CA GLY A 753 0.17 -39.72 16.96
C GLY A 753 -0.24 -40.68 15.84
N GLY A 754 0.07 -40.29 14.61
CA GLY A 754 0.17 -41.15 13.42
C GLY A 754 0.70 -40.31 12.25
N SER A 755 1.70 -40.79 11.52
CA SER A 755 2.39 -40.08 10.45
C SER A 755 1.48 -39.82 9.23
N GLU A 756 1.19 -38.55 8.94
CA GLU A 756 0.34 -38.10 7.82
C GLU A 756 1.13 -37.88 6.51
N PRO A 757 0.64 -38.36 5.35
CA PRO A 757 1.06 -37.91 4.02
C PRO A 757 0.21 -36.74 3.48
N VAL A 758 0.86 -35.84 2.74
CA VAL A 758 0.35 -34.56 2.21
C VAL A 758 -0.53 -34.76 0.96
N VAL A 759 -1.68 -34.07 0.89
CA VAL A 759 -2.67 -34.16 -0.19
C VAL A 759 -2.98 -32.78 -0.79
N VAL A 760 -2.76 -32.64 -2.12
CA VAL A 760 -2.93 -31.39 -2.90
C VAL A 760 -4.35 -31.28 -3.48
N LEU A 761 -5.06 -30.19 -3.15
CA LEU A 761 -6.36 -29.83 -3.75
C LEU A 761 -6.23 -28.60 -4.66
N ARG A 762 -6.72 -28.69 -5.90
CA ARG A 762 -7.17 -27.53 -6.69
C ARG A 762 -8.46 -27.85 -7.46
N PRO A 763 -9.47 -26.97 -7.42
CA PRO A 763 -10.70 -27.14 -8.19
C PRO A 763 -10.42 -26.91 -9.68
N ARG A 764 -10.80 -27.87 -10.53
CA ARG A 764 -10.77 -27.72 -11.99
C ARG A 764 -12.17 -27.32 -12.46
N LEU A 765 -12.32 -26.10 -12.97
CA LEU A 765 -13.44 -25.76 -13.85
C LEU A 765 -13.29 -26.61 -15.13
N ILE A 766 -14.19 -27.56 -15.33
CA ILE A 766 -14.37 -28.23 -16.62
C ILE A 766 -15.53 -27.52 -17.33
N GLN A 767 -15.28 -27.12 -18.59
CA GLN A 767 -16.27 -26.60 -19.54
C GLN A 767 -17.35 -27.64 -19.86
#